data_AF-A0A417YRI1-F1
#
_entry.id   AF-A0A417YRI1-F1
#
_cell.length_a   1.000
_cell.length_b   1.000
_cell.length_c   1.000
_cell.angle_alpha   90.00
_cell.angle_beta   90.00
_cell.angle_gamma   90.00
#
_symmetry.space_group_name_H-M   'P 1'
#
loop_
_entity.id
_entity.type
_entity.pdbx_description
1 polymer ?
#
loop_
_entity_poly.entity_id
_entity_poly.type
_entity_poly.pdbx_seq_one_letter_code
_entity_poly.pdbx_strand_id
1 'polypeptide(L)'
;MADVEKIIPSGPGKDTLRTGVVKFNKAIDSVNTFQKQVDQIVVKGDSSVEAAQARVNASGAVYPTLQARLNEADGRIDDAQAKASNPLAALSTAGYKIPLSDLSDEVKIAMTGTTGITTAKGYYENNRGVEYPLKNLTRDGTLYTVSNTVKDAILDARVINATPGKLYSISYIAKGFNGSYGFSVEEYDEATFASNSAGSRRLVASYVNFPFTDPANGIVTRVIEVEGKVFIVTIDYSKITSTGINITQSTTGLAYGTTIDKGNYVYKTAYNIGLGYLENNRGVDYPLRSVVRDGVKSPISQEVKDVILDAKVINAEQGKYYTIAYIANGYSDSYGFTIRQYDKATFSTDSLSSESQLITYVQEKYSVPLENPVTRVVNVGDLIFVITLDYSKIKMNFLNINSIKSGIEHGWSAIIDENNYIFKKKRTIEVGKDRYSFPLVAYKSGTTLGIKFEYSDVQNMIVEFDLLGINQITHLKRIFLQDKVGGTHDLDMFSNRTLLNEVLSDWISPYRLTALNNTINNPRLFTTGANHGTDNGEGLPTARNGGARIFVDDMELRDGETAFAREKVVIETIQYVSCWNAINLSTGAKRDSLKETIKYTITPGNIAVSHNQEALEDLMNKDYGGLQSTKGAWGDKIYFMDDPAAPIVYDISGTNTAQSSLKANGLPERWVTKKGGNVLVAYFDKEIGLGNRQYVNDTESPLYTTGTKIYGRLIWNGNGVMMRAGESFYWVGGYTFTKGLNCPGAETAYKIRNHGGKKVYVVDFNNAATSTYLQVDPTDFNKKITVIEKSSSITVDNYISAKGLKISASGYGQLKFTVN
;
A
#
# COMPACT_ATOMS: atom_id res chain seq x y z
N MET A 1 -45.28 49.36 -63.30
CA MET A 1 -45.99 48.68 -64.40
C MET A 1 -46.23 49.67 -65.51
N ALA A 2 -46.02 49.24 -66.74
CA ALA A 2 -46.04 50.04 -67.96
C ALA A 2 -47.46 50.52 -68.34
N ASP A 3 -47.50 51.64 -69.07
CA ASP A 3 -48.67 52.37 -69.59
C ASP A 3 -49.81 51.48 -70.11
N VAL A 4 -50.81 51.24 -69.26
CA VAL A 4 -52.11 50.66 -69.68
C VAL A 4 -52.94 51.67 -70.49
N GLU A 5 -52.55 52.96 -70.52
CA GLU A 5 -53.24 53.99 -71.31
C GLU A 5 -53.11 53.81 -72.83
N LYS A 6 -52.12 53.06 -73.33
CA LYS A 6 -51.88 52.92 -74.78
C LYS A 6 -52.78 51.91 -75.50
N ILE A 7 -53.64 51.17 -74.79
CA ILE A 7 -54.41 50.05 -75.39
C ILE A 7 -55.93 50.29 -75.36
N ILE A 8 -56.43 51.45 -74.89
CA ILE A 8 -57.89 51.70 -74.84
C ILE A 8 -58.40 52.18 -76.23
N PRO A 9 -59.21 51.39 -76.97
CA PRO A 9 -59.72 51.77 -78.28
C PRO A 9 -60.77 52.90 -78.18
N SER A 10 -60.85 53.75 -79.21
CA SER A 10 -61.64 55.00 -79.24
C SER A 10 -63.15 54.79 -79.45
N GLY A 11 -63.77 53.91 -78.68
CA GLY A 11 -65.22 53.63 -78.71
C GLY A 11 -65.98 54.19 -77.50
N PRO A 12 -67.34 54.19 -77.51
CA PRO A 12 -68.21 54.78 -76.49
C PRO A 12 -68.20 54.12 -75.09
N GLY A 13 -67.16 53.35 -74.75
CA GLY A 13 -66.89 52.81 -73.39
C GLY A 13 -65.56 53.29 -72.79
N LYS A 14 -64.87 54.23 -73.45
CA LYS A 14 -63.53 54.72 -73.09
C LYS A 14 -63.46 55.33 -71.68
N ASP A 15 -64.48 56.09 -71.27
CA ASP A 15 -64.50 56.73 -69.96
C ASP A 15 -64.71 55.73 -68.83
N THR A 16 -65.51 54.69 -69.07
CA THR A 16 -65.74 53.58 -68.13
C THR A 16 -64.47 52.75 -67.95
N LEU A 17 -63.75 52.46 -69.04
CA LEU A 17 -62.48 51.71 -69.00
C LEU A 17 -61.35 52.52 -68.35
N ARG A 18 -61.22 53.82 -68.66
CA ARG A 18 -60.24 54.70 -67.98
C ARG A 18 -60.52 54.79 -66.48
N THR A 19 -61.78 54.95 -66.10
CA THR A 19 -62.19 54.94 -64.68
C THR A 19 -61.89 53.60 -64.03
N GLY A 20 -62.09 52.49 -64.76
CA GLY A 20 -61.72 51.14 -64.33
C GLY A 20 -60.22 50.98 -64.07
N VAL A 21 -59.37 51.43 -65.00
CA VAL A 21 -57.90 51.38 -64.85
C VAL A 21 -57.42 52.19 -63.66
N VAL A 22 -57.96 53.40 -63.44
CA VAL A 22 -57.62 54.23 -62.27
C VAL A 22 -58.02 53.53 -60.96
N LYS A 23 -59.20 52.90 -60.91
CA LYS A 23 -59.64 52.11 -59.75
C LYS A 23 -58.76 50.87 -59.54
N PHE A 24 -58.35 50.20 -60.61
CA PHE A 24 -57.49 49.02 -60.55
C PHE A 24 -56.08 49.36 -60.05
N ASN A 25 -55.50 50.46 -60.53
CA ASN A 25 -54.21 50.93 -60.05
C ASN A 25 -54.27 51.33 -58.56
N LYS A 26 -55.33 52.02 -58.14
CA LYS A 26 -55.55 52.32 -56.71
C LYS A 26 -55.71 51.04 -55.87
N ALA A 27 -56.37 50.01 -56.39
CA ALA A 27 -56.49 48.74 -55.72
C ALA A 27 -55.13 48.02 -55.60
N ILE A 28 -54.33 48.01 -56.67
CA ILE A 28 -52.97 47.47 -56.66
C ILE A 28 -52.08 48.22 -55.65
N ASP A 29 -52.14 49.55 -55.62
CA ASP A 29 -51.38 50.36 -54.65
C ASP A 29 -51.83 50.09 -53.22
N SER A 30 -53.14 49.92 -53.00
CA SER A 30 -53.69 49.55 -51.70
C SER A 30 -53.25 48.15 -51.27
N VAL A 31 -53.25 47.17 -52.19
CA VAL A 31 -52.76 45.80 -51.95
C VAL A 31 -51.26 45.80 -51.67
N ASN A 32 -50.46 46.56 -52.41
CA ASN A 32 -49.02 46.67 -52.17
C ASN A 32 -48.70 47.37 -50.85
N THR A 33 -49.48 48.39 -50.48
CA THR A 33 -49.36 49.08 -49.19
C THR A 33 -49.75 48.16 -48.05
N PHE A 34 -50.86 47.42 -48.21
CA PHE A 34 -51.28 46.41 -47.26
C PHE A 34 -50.23 45.30 -47.13
N GLN A 35 -49.67 44.80 -48.23
CA GLN A 35 -48.61 43.80 -48.21
C GLN A 35 -47.37 44.33 -47.48
N LYS A 36 -46.96 45.59 -47.71
CA LYS A 36 -45.86 46.21 -46.95
C LYS A 36 -46.16 46.31 -45.46
N GLN A 37 -47.39 46.68 -45.09
CA GLN A 37 -47.83 46.74 -43.69
C GLN A 37 -47.85 45.34 -43.06
N VAL A 38 -48.35 44.34 -43.79
CA VAL A 38 -48.34 42.93 -43.38
C VAL A 38 -46.92 42.40 -43.25
N ASP A 39 -46.01 42.69 -44.18
CA ASP A 39 -44.60 42.29 -44.07
C ASP A 39 -43.93 42.95 -42.86
N GLN A 40 -44.28 44.20 -42.56
CA GLN A 40 -43.78 44.89 -41.37
C GLN A 40 -44.33 44.30 -40.06
N ILE A 41 -45.60 43.88 -40.04
CA ILE A 41 -46.27 43.28 -38.87
C ILE A 41 -45.85 41.82 -38.68
N VAL A 42 -45.84 41.03 -39.75
CA VAL A 42 -45.72 39.56 -39.72
C VAL A 42 -44.27 39.11 -39.89
N VAL A 43 -43.50 39.73 -40.79
CA VAL A 43 -42.14 39.27 -41.12
C VAL A 43 -41.09 39.96 -40.26
N LYS A 44 -41.27 41.24 -39.93
CA LYS A 44 -40.34 42.01 -39.09
C LYS A 44 -40.78 42.19 -37.64
N GLY A 45 -42.05 41.94 -37.31
CA GLY A 45 -42.58 41.90 -35.94
C GLY A 45 -42.55 43.25 -35.19
N ASP A 46 -42.57 44.39 -35.89
CA ASP A 46 -42.10 45.66 -35.31
C ASP A 46 -43.04 46.84 -35.59
N SER A 47 -44.22 46.85 -34.96
CA SER A 47 -45.16 47.98 -35.08
C SER A 47 -45.81 48.46 -33.77
N SER A 48 -45.53 47.85 -32.62
CA SER A 48 -45.95 48.37 -31.31
C SER A 48 -44.74 48.83 -30.49
N VAL A 49 -44.93 49.86 -29.67
CA VAL A 49 -43.88 50.39 -28.78
C VAL A 49 -43.47 49.31 -27.77
N GLU A 50 -44.43 48.46 -27.40
CA GLU A 50 -44.29 47.29 -26.55
C GLU A 50 -43.38 46.23 -27.19
N ALA A 51 -43.46 46.01 -28.51
CA ALA A 51 -42.55 45.09 -29.21
C ALA A 51 -41.11 45.63 -29.23
N ALA A 52 -40.94 46.94 -29.39
CA ALA A 52 -39.62 47.58 -29.32
C ALA A 52 -39.02 47.52 -27.91
N GLN A 53 -39.83 47.77 -26.87
CA GLN A 53 -39.41 47.60 -25.46
C GLN A 53 -39.10 46.14 -25.12
N ALA A 54 -39.85 45.19 -25.66
CA ALA A 54 -39.62 43.77 -25.45
C ALA A 54 -38.32 43.26 -26.10
N ARG A 55 -37.64 44.04 -26.95
CA ARG A 55 -36.30 43.72 -27.47
C ARG A 55 -35.18 44.13 -26.55
N VAL A 56 -35.46 44.80 -25.44
CA VAL A 56 -34.45 45.18 -24.46
C VAL A 56 -34.51 44.20 -23.30
N ASN A 57 -33.38 43.59 -22.94
CA ASN A 57 -33.31 42.70 -21.78
C ASN A 57 -33.13 43.48 -20.47
N ALA A 58 -33.15 42.79 -19.34
CA ALA A 58 -33.07 43.42 -18.01
C ALA A 58 -31.74 44.16 -17.75
N SER A 59 -30.67 43.87 -18.50
CA SER A 59 -29.39 44.57 -18.44
C SER A 59 -29.29 45.75 -19.42
N GLY A 60 -30.36 46.07 -20.15
CA GLY A 60 -30.39 47.17 -21.11
C GLY A 60 -29.84 46.85 -22.50
N ALA A 61 -29.52 45.58 -22.80
CA ALA A 61 -29.03 45.18 -24.13
C ALA A 61 -30.20 45.10 -25.13
N VAL A 62 -30.04 45.73 -26.30
CA VAL A 62 -31.07 45.84 -27.34
C VAL A 62 -30.83 44.80 -28.44
N TYR A 63 -31.86 44.04 -28.78
CA TYR A 63 -31.80 42.98 -29.79
C TYR A 63 -32.51 43.42 -31.09
N PRO A 64 -32.07 42.94 -32.27
CA PRO A 64 -32.66 43.34 -33.55
C PRO A 64 -34.12 42.88 -33.70
N THR A 65 -34.49 41.74 -33.13
CA THR A 65 -35.86 41.20 -33.11
C THR A 65 -36.18 40.59 -31.74
N LEU A 66 -37.47 40.46 -31.41
CA LEU A 66 -37.88 39.76 -30.19
C LEU A 66 -37.45 38.29 -30.21
N GLN A 67 -37.51 37.65 -31.37
CA GLN A 67 -37.03 36.28 -31.55
C GLN A 67 -35.55 36.13 -31.21
N ALA A 68 -34.70 37.09 -31.60
CA ALA A 68 -33.27 37.03 -31.28
C ALA A 68 -33.01 37.12 -29.77
N ARG A 69 -33.79 37.94 -29.06
CA ARG A 69 -33.73 38.00 -27.60
C ARG A 69 -34.22 36.72 -26.95
N LEU A 70 -35.34 36.16 -27.42
CA LEU A 70 -35.89 34.90 -26.90
C LEU A 70 -34.92 33.74 -27.12
N ASN A 71 -34.31 33.63 -28.30
CA ASN A 71 -33.31 32.60 -28.57
C ASN A 71 -32.07 32.72 -27.66
N GLU A 72 -31.63 33.93 -27.31
CA GLU A 72 -30.53 34.13 -26.35
C GLU A 72 -30.95 33.79 -24.92
N ALA A 73 -32.19 34.15 -24.53
CA ALA A 73 -32.74 33.75 -23.24
C ALA A 73 -32.90 32.24 -23.13
N ASP A 74 -33.42 31.58 -24.16
CA ASP A 74 -33.56 30.12 -24.25
C ASP A 74 -32.19 29.45 -24.22
N GLY A 75 -31.20 29.95 -24.97
CA GLY A 75 -29.83 29.43 -24.89
C GLY A 75 -29.20 29.56 -23.50
N ARG A 76 -29.51 30.64 -22.76
CA ARG A 76 -29.06 30.81 -21.37
C ARG A 76 -29.82 29.90 -20.40
N ILE A 77 -31.09 29.64 -20.65
CA ILE A 77 -31.90 28.69 -19.88
C ILE A 77 -31.38 27.27 -20.13
N ASP A 78 -31.09 26.90 -21.37
CA ASP A 78 -30.50 25.62 -21.74
C ASP A 78 -29.12 25.45 -21.09
N ASP A 79 -28.27 26.48 -21.12
CA ASP A 79 -26.99 26.49 -20.41
C ASP A 79 -27.16 26.36 -18.89
N ALA A 80 -28.15 27.06 -18.30
CA ALA A 80 -28.43 26.97 -16.88
C ALA A 80 -28.98 25.59 -16.49
N GLN A 81 -29.83 25.00 -17.33
CA GLN A 81 -30.35 23.65 -17.16
C GLN A 81 -29.24 22.60 -17.34
N ALA A 82 -28.33 22.77 -18.30
CA ALA A 82 -27.15 21.92 -18.49
C ALA A 82 -26.20 21.99 -17.29
N LYS A 83 -25.96 23.20 -16.76
CA LYS A 83 -25.15 23.41 -15.54
C LYS A 83 -25.85 22.87 -14.29
N ALA A 84 -27.17 22.97 -14.19
CA ALA A 84 -27.94 22.43 -13.07
C ALA A 84 -28.05 20.90 -13.11
N SER A 85 -28.12 20.30 -14.31
CA SER A 85 -28.16 18.86 -14.51
C SER A 85 -26.78 18.19 -14.40
N ASN A 86 -25.70 18.95 -14.60
CA ASN A 86 -24.34 18.50 -14.30
C ASN A 86 -23.47 19.60 -13.63
N PRO A 87 -23.72 19.89 -12.34
CA PRO A 87 -23.02 20.95 -11.61
C PRO A 87 -21.51 20.72 -11.51
N LEU A 88 -21.08 19.46 -11.50
CA LEU A 88 -19.67 19.10 -11.39
C LEU A 88 -18.88 19.39 -12.66
N ALA A 89 -19.43 19.06 -13.84
CA ALA A 89 -18.79 19.43 -15.10
C ALA A 89 -18.67 20.95 -15.22
N ALA A 90 -19.70 21.69 -14.80
CA ALA A 90 -19.69 23.15 -14.80
C ALA A 90 -18.61 23.74 -13.88
N LEU A 91 -18.43 23.19 -12.67
CA LEU A 91 -17.38 23.60 -11.72
C LEU A 91 -15.97 23.26 -12.23
N SER A 92 -15.81 22.11 -12.89
CA SER A 92 -14.57 21.68 -13.54
C SER A 92 -14.18 22.60 -14.71
N THR A 93 -15.13 22.94 -15.60
CA THR A 93 -14.91 23.89 -16.70
C THR A 93 -14.57 25.30 -16.19
N ALA A 94 -15.09 25.68 -15.02
CA ALA A 94 -14.75 26.93 -14.34
C ALA A 94 -13.40 26.89 -13.59
N GLY A 95 -12.65 25.78 -13.66
CA GLY A 95 -11.31 25.64 -13.08
C GLY A 95 -11.28 25.34 -11.58
N TYR A 96 -12.43 25.07 -10.96
CA TYR A 96 -12.47 24.67 -9.55
C TYR A 96 -12.11 23.19 -9.42
N LYS A 97 -11.03 22.91 -8.69
CA LYS A 97 -10.68 21.55 -8.26
C LYS A 97 -11.53 21.22 -7.03
N ILE A 98 -12.46 20.28 -7.17
CA ILE A 98 -13.21 19.74 -6.03
C ILE A 98 -12.62 18.36 -5.71
N PRO A 99 -11.87 18.23 -4.60
CA PRO A 99 -11.40 16.94 -4.13
C PRO A 99 -12.56 15.97 -3.96
N LEU A 100 -12.38 14.70 -4.33
CA LEU A 100 -13.42 13.67 -4.16
C LEU A 100 -13.87 13.53 -2.69
N SER A 101 -13.01 13.92 -1.74
CA SER A 101 -13.31 13.97 -0.31
C SER A 101 -14.40 14.97 0.07
N ASP A 102 -14.59 15.98 -0.76
CA ASP A 102 -15.46 17.12 -0.47
C ASP A 102 -16.84 16.93 -1.12
N LEU A 103 -17.00 15.87 -1.92
CA LEU A 103 -18.28 15.42 -2.48
C LEU A 103 -19.01 14.52 -1.48
N SER A 104 -20.32 14.73 -1.34
CA SER A 104 -21.17 13.81 -0.58
C SER A 104 -21.27 12.46 -1.29
N ASP A 105 -21.53 11.40 -0.52
CA ASP A 105 -21.59 10.05 -1.07
C ASP A 105 -22.74 9.87 -2.07
N GLU A 106 -23.85 10.60 -1.88
CA GLU A 106 -24.98 10.64 -2.82
C GLU A 106 -24.57 11.18 -4.20
N VAL A 107 -23.70 12.19 -4.26
CA VAL A 107 -23.18 12.74 -5.51
C VAL A 107 -22.22 11.76 -6.19
N LYS A 108 -21.38 11.05 -5.42
CA LYS A 108 -20.49 10.00 -5.96
C LYS A 108 -21.27 8.83 -6.57
N ILE A 109 -22.39 8.46 -5.95
CA ILE A 109 -23.29 7.39 -6.41
C ILE A 109 -24.00 7.81 -7.71
N ALA A 110 -24.51 9.04 -7.77
CA ALA A 110 -25.22 9.56 -8.94
C ALA A 110 -24.33 9.66 -10.20
N MET A 111 -23.03 9.93 -10.02
CA MET A 111 -22.08 10.09 -11.13
C MET A 111 -21.73 8.79 -11.89
N THR A 112 -21.97 7.61 -11.30
CA THR A 112 -21.38 6.36 -11.82
C THR A 112 -22.39 5.27 -12.16
N GLY A 113 -23.69 5.50 -11.94
CA GLY A 113 -24.79 4.64 -12.40
C GLY A 113 -24.76 3.18 -11.87
N THR A 114 -23.86 2.85 -10.94
CA THR A 114 -23.67 1.48 -10.46
C THR A 114 -23.25 1.49 -9.00
N THR A 115 -23.88 0.66 -8.18
CA THR A 115 -23.65 0.46 -6.73
C THR A 115 -22.31 -0.23 -6.40
N GLY A 116 -21.29 -0.04 -7.23
CA GLY A 116 -20.11 -0.90 -7.30
C GLY A 116 -18.76 -0.21 -7.23
N ILE A 117 -18.68 1.04 -6.75
CA ILE A 117 -17.38 1.57 -6.28
C ILE A 117 -17.26 1.21 -4.80
N THR A 118 -16.87 -0.05 -4.56
CA THR A 118 -16.12 -0.35 -3.36
C THR A 118 -14.83 0.46 -3.44
N THR A 119 -14.58 1.31 -2.46
CA THR A 119 -13.29 1.99 -2.19
C THR A 119 -12.08 1.04 -2.08
N ALA A 120 -12.29 -0.26 -2.31
CA ALA A 120 -11.35 -1.36 -2.19
C ALA A 120 -10.85 -2.00 -3.51
N LYS A 121 -11.23 -1.49 -4.69
CA LYS A 121 -10.44 -1.76 -5.89
C LYS A 121 -9.44 -0.62 -6.02
N GLY A 122 -8.26 -0.86 -5.47
CA GLY A 122 -7.23 0.15 -5.23
C GLY A 122 -6.96 1.04 -6.44
N TYR A 123 -6.48 2.26 -6.18
CA TYR A 123 -6.09 3.32 -7.12
C TYR A 123 -5.69 2.88 -8.55
N TYR A 124 -4.99 1.75 -8.70
CA TYR A 124 -4.54 1.18 -9.96
C TYR A 124 -5.64 0.55 -10.84
N GLU A 125 -6.69 -0.07 -10.29
CA GLU A 125 -7.79 -0.64 -11.09
C GLU A 125 -8.68 0.45 -11.71
N ASN A 126 -8.77 1.62 -11.08
CA ASN A 126 -9.46 2.79 -11.65
C ASN A 126 -8.75 3.31 -12.91
N ASN A 127 -7.44 3.10 -13.01
CA ASN A 127 -6.63 3.52 -14.14
C ASN A 127 -6.56 2.45 -15.24
N ARG A 128 -7.09 1.25 -14.97
CA ARG A 128 -7.09 0.16 -15.95
C ARG A 128 -8.08 0.46 -17.07
N GLY A 129 -7.64 0.31 -18.32
CA GLY A 129 -8.48 0.44 -19.51
C GLY A 129 -8.82 1.89 -19.89
N VAL A 130 -8.40 2.87 -19.09
CA VAL A 130 -8.52 4.31 -19.39
C VAL A 130 -7.16 4.90 -19.79
N GLU A 131 -7.13 6.12 -20.35
CA GLU A 131 -5.87 6.70 -20.83
C GLU A 131 -4.94 7.11 -19.66
N TYR A 132 -5.49 7.65 -18.57
CA TYR A 132 -4.72 7.99 -17.38
C TYR A 132 -4.07 6.72 -16.78
N PRO A 133 -2.78 6.72 -16.41
CA PRO A 133 -1.89 7.85 -16.11
C PRO A 133 -1.16 8.47 -17.33
N LEU A 134 -1.46 7.99 -18.54
CA LEU A 134 -0.96 8.56 -19.78
C LEU A 134 -1.92 9.62 -20.31
N LYS A 135 -1.42 10.43 -21.25
CA LYS A 135 -2.20 11.38 -22.01
C LYS A 135 -1.90 11.21 -23.49
N ASN A 136 -2.94 10.99 -24.27
CA ASN A 136 -2.84 10.94 -25.72
C ASN A 136 -2.83 12.36 -26.31
N LEU A 137 -1.86 12.64 -27.15
CA LEU A 137 -1.65 13.96 -27.73
C LEU A 137 -1.48 13.84 -29.25
N THR A 138 -1.77 14.92 -29.98
CA THR A 138 -1.39 15.03 -31.38
C THR A 138 0.12 15.00 -31.47
N ARG A 139 0.66 14.06 -32.26
CA ARG A 139 2.09 13.89 -32.52
C ARG A 139 2.30 13.91 -34.03
N ASP A 140 3.22 14.74 -34.52
CA ASP A 140 3.51 14.87 -35.96
C ASP A 140 2.24 15.06 -36.82
N GLY A 141 1.33 15.93 -36.38
CA GLY A 141 0.07 16.26 -37.05
C GLY A 141 -1.06 15.24 -36.88
N THR A 142 -0.83 14.13 -36.18
CA THR A 142 -1.81 13.03 -36.06
C THR A 142 -2.11 12.69 -34.60
N LEU A 143 -3.40 12.52 -34.26
CA LEU A 143 -3.83 11.95 -32.97
C LEU A 143 -3.96 10.43 -33.14
N TYR A 144 -3.10 9.67 -32.46
CA TYR A 144 -3.03 8.21 -32.61
C TYR A 144 -4.04 7.51 -31.70
N THR A 145 -4.39 6.26 -32.00
CA THR A 145 -5.20 5.43 -31.08
C THR A 145 -4.31 4.80 -30.01
N VAL A 146 -4.79 4.74 -28.76
CA VAL A 146 -4.13 4.04 -27.66
C VAL A 146 -4.70 2.63 -27.51
N SER A 147 -3.86 1.61 -27.65
CA SER A 147 -4.25 0.21 -27.47
C SER A 147 -4.70 -0.08 -26.03
N ASN A 148 -5.73 -0.90 -25.88
CA ASN A 148 -6.17 -1.39 -24.56
C ASN A 148 -5.07 -2.16 -23.83
N THR A 149 -4.17 -2.85 -24.56
CA THR A 149 -3.00 -3.51 -23.94
C THR A 149 -2.13 -2.52 -23.16
N VAL A 150 -1.96 -1.29 -23.67
CA VAL A 150 -1.17 -0.24 -23.00
C VAL A 150 -1.93 0.30 -21.79
N LYS A 151 -3.21 0.63 -21.95
CA LYS A 151 -4.09 1.12 -20.87
C LYS A 151 -4.26 0.11 -19.73
N ASP A 152 -4.27 -1.17 -20.06
CA ASP A 152 -4.41 -2.24 -19.07
C ASP A 152 -3.08 -2.56 -18.38
N ALA A 153 -1.95 -2.33 -19.06
CA ALA A 153 -0.62 -2.62 -18.53
C ALA A 153 -0.01 -1.49 -17.70
N ILE A 154 -0.29 -0.21 -18.00
CA ILE A 154 0.30 0.92 -17.28
C ILE A 154 -0.74 1.52 -16.33
N LEU A 155 -0.59 1.25 -15.04
CA LEU A 155 -1.60 1.59 -14.03
C LEU A 155 -1.26 2.87 -13.25
N ASP A 156 0.01 3.28 -13.19
CA ASP A 156 0.45 4.59 -12.69
C ASP A 156 1.78 4.98 -13.36
N ALA A 157 2.00 6.27 -13.57
CA ALA A 157 3.23 6.79 -14.16
C ALA A 157 3.47 8.22 -13.67
N ARG A 158 4.66 8.48 -13.11
CA ARG A 158 5.05 9.78 -12.55
C ARG A 158 6.47 10.14 -12.93
N VAL A 159 6.71 11.45 -13.05
CA VAL A 159 8.04 12.02 -13.29
C VAL A 159 8.36 12.99 -12.17
N ILE A 160 9.38 12.69 -11.37
CA ILE A 160 9.94 13.62 -10.39
C ILE A 160 11.15 14.33 -11.00
N ASN A 161 11.26 15.62 -10.72
CA ASN A 161 12.21 16.55 -11.34
C ASN A 161 12.05 16.66 -12.87
N ALA A 162 10.80 16.66 -13.36
CA ALA A 162 10.49 16.89 -14.77
C ALA A 162 11.04 18.26 -15.23
N THR A 163 11.63 18.34 -16.43
CA THR A 163 12.12 19.60 -17.00
C THR A 163 10.95 20.42 -17.56
N PRO A 164 10.79 21.71 -17.21
CA PRO A 164 9.77 22.58 -17.81
C PRO A 164 9.87 22.63 -19.35
N GLY A 165 8.73 22.57 -20.04
CA GLY A 165 8.66 22.57 -21.51
C GLY A 165 9.03 21.23 -22.17
N LYS A 166 9.25 20.17 -21.38
CA LYS A 166 9.47 18.81 -21.88
C LYS A 166 8.26 17.91 -21.63
N LEU A 167 8.10 16.92 -22.51
CA LEU A 167 7.18 15.80 -22.36
C LEU A 167 7.97 14.50 -22.22
N TYR A 168 7.47 13.58 -21.38
CA TYR A 168 8.08 12.27 -21.17
C TYR A 168 7.14 11.17 -21.64
N SER A 169 7.63 10.24 -22.45
CA SER A 169 6.85 9.13 -22.99
C SER A 169 7.51 7.80 -22.64
N ILE A 170 6.72 6.84 -22.15
CA ILE A 170 7.19 5.47 -21.95
C ILE A 170 7.23 4.81 -23.33
N SER A 171 8.42 4.56 -23.86
CA SER A 171 8.56 4.09 -25.24
C SER A 171 8.52 2.58 -25.40
N TYR A 172 8.91 1.85 -24.36
CA TYR A 172 8.95 0.39 -24.35
C TYR A 172 8.78 -0.16 -22.94
N ILE A 173 8.12 -1.32 -22.80
CA ILE A 173 8.13 -2.12 -21.57
C ILE A 173 8.67 -3.51 -21.91
N ALA A 174 9.74 -3.92 -21.23
CA ALA A 174 10.35 -5.24 -21.37
C ALA A 174 9.78 -6.19 -20.32
N LYS A 175 9.36 -7.39 -20.77
CA LYS A 175 8.87 -8.53 -19.99
C LYS A 175 9.70 -9.77 -20.36
N GLY A 176 10.97 -9.77 -19.97
CA GLY A 176 11.92 -10.82 -20.34
C GLY A 176 12.50 -10.68 -21.76
N PHE A 177 12.28 -9.55 -22.45
CA PHE A 177 12.96 -9.25 -23.71
C PHE A 177 14.47 -9.17 -23.47
N ASN A 178 15.25 -10.00 -24.17
CA ASN A 178 16.69 -10.21 -23.91
C ASN A 178 17.00 -10.49 -22.42
N GLY A 179 16.10 -11.21 -21.73
CA GLY A 179 16.25 -11.53 -20.31
C GLY A 179 16.02 -10.36 -19.35
N SER A 180 15.61 -9.19 -19.84
CA SER A 180 15.43 -7.98 -19.03
C SER A 180 13.94 -7.68 -18.77
N TYR A 181 13.64 -7.23 -17.55
CA TYR A 181 12.35 -6.61 -17.21
C TYR A 181 12.56 -5.13 -16.98
N GLY A 182 11.64 -4.27 -17.40
CA GLY A 182 11.73 -2.83 -17.15
C GLY A 182 11.00 -1.99 -18.16
N PHE A 183 11.37 -0.71 -18.26
CA PHE A 183 10.78 0.22 -19.21
C PHE A 183 11.81 1.23 -19.72
N SER A 184 11.54 1.78 -20.91
CA SER A 184 12.30 2.88 -21.51
C SER A 184 11.48 4.16 -21.49
N VAL A 185 12.14 5.31 -21.34
CA VAL A 185 11.52 6.63 -21.37
C VAL A 185 12.23 7.53 -22.36
N GLU A 186 11.45 8.20 -23.19
CA GLU A 186 11.87 9.22 -24.15
C GLU A 186 11.40 10.60 -23.69
N GLU A 187 12.24 11.61 -23.89
CA GLU A 187 11.96 13.03 -23.66
C GLU A 187 11.78 13.73 -25.01
N TYR A 188 10.85 14.68 -25.05
CA TYR A 188 10.52 15.50 -26.23
C TYR A 188 10.37 16.96 -25.83
N ASP A 189 10.59 17.88 -26.77
CA ASP A 189 10.17 19.28 -26.61
C ASP A 189 8.66 19.41 -26.80
N GLU A 190 7.98 19.98 -25.81
CA GLU A 190 6.53 20.17 -25.85
C GLU A 190 6.09 21.03 -27.05
N ALA A 191 6.88 22.07 -27.37
CA ALA A 191 6.58 22.99 -28.46
C ALA A 191 6.64 22.35 -29.86
N THR A 192 7.42 21.28 -30.04
CA THR A 192 7.60 20.62 -31.33
C THR A 192 6.96 19.23 -31.38
N PHE A 193 6.45 18.69 -30.27
CA PHE A 193 5.86 17.36 -30.22
C PHE A 193 4.74 17.14 -31.25
N ALA A 194 3.88 18.14 -31.44
CA ALA A 194 2.75 18.05 -32.36
C ALA A 194 3.12 18.23 -33.84
N SER A 195 4.30 18.78 -34.16
CA SER A 195 4.67 19.16 -35.54
C SER A 195 5.93 18.46 -36.07
N ASN A 196 6.89 18.14 -35.20
CA ASN A 196 8.13 17.45 -35.51
C ASN A 196 8.75 16.83 -34.24
N SER A 197 8.10 15.79 -33.71
CA SER A 197 8.54 15.06 -32.52
C SER A 197 9.92 14.41 -32.71
N ALA A 198 10.26 14.02 -33.94
CA ALA A 198 11.55 13.41 -34.25
C ALA A 198 12.73 14.37 -34.00
N GLY A 199 12.54 15.66 -34.27
CA GLY A 199 13.58 16.68 -34.10
C GLY A 199 13.99 16.95 -32.65
N SER A 200 13.13 16.60 -31.68
CA SER A 200 13.38 16.81 -30.24
C SER A 200 13.43 15.54 -29.41
N ARG A 201 13.32 14.36 -30.04
CA ARG A 201 13.31 13.06 -29.37
C ARG A 201 14.68 12.73 -28.77
N ARG A 202 14.69 12.39 -27.47
CA ARG A 202 15.88 11.91 -26.76
C ARG A 202 15.52 10.71 -25.87
N LEU A 203 16.27 9.61 -25.96
CA LEU A 203 16.11 8.50 -25.02
C LEU A 203 16.77 8.86 -23.68
N VAL A 204 15.99 8.92 -22.59
CA VAL A 204 16.46 9.32 -21.25
C VAL A 204 16.72 8.11 -20.37
N ALA A 205 15.84 7.10 -20.43
CA ALA A 205 16.01 5.84 -19.73
C ALA A 205 15.82 4.68 -20.70
N SER A 206 16.63 3.63 -20.55
CA SER A 206 16.49 2.40 -21.34
C SER A 206 16.40 1.19 -20.42
N TYR A 207 15.44 0.30 -20.66
CA TYR A 207 15.33 -0.96 -19.92
C TYR A 207 16.61 -1.81 -20.00
N VAL A 208 17.44 -1.60 -21.02
CA VAL A 208 18.74 -2.29 -21.17
C VAL A 208 19.75 -1.78 -20.15
N ASN A 209 19.75 -0.47 -19.88
CA ASN A 209 20.68 0.17 -18.96
C ASN A 209 20.20 0.10 -17.50
N PHE A 210 18.88 -0.07 -17.32
CA PHE A 210 18.22 -0.17 -16.02
C PHE A 210 17.37 -1.45 -15.96
N PRO A 211 17.98 -2.65 -16.04
CA PRO A 211 17.23 -3.89 -16.00
C PRO A 211 16.74 -4.16 -14.57
N PHE A 212 15.52 -4.66 -14.47
CA PHE A 212 14.93 -5.19 -13.26
C PHE A 212 14.83 -6.72 -13.36
N THR A 213 14.75 -7.36 -12.20
CA THR A 213 14.41 -8.77 -12.09
C THR A 213 12.94 -9.01 -12.45
N ASP A 214 12.62 -10.26 -12.81
CA ASP A 214 11.25 -10.71 -13.01
C ASP A 214 10.39 -10.41 -11.77
N PRO A 215 9.25 -9.71 -11.90
CA PRO A 215 8.40 -9.44 -10.76
C PRO A 215 7.69 -10.70 -10.24
N ALA A 216 7.76 -10.93 -8.92
CA ALA A 216 7.08 -12.04 -8.25
C ALA A 216 5.54 -12.01 -8.39
N ASN A 217 4.99 -10.82 -8.63
CA ASN A 217 3.55 -10.55 -8.81
C ASN A 217 3.33 -9.84 -10.15
N GLY A 218 2.20 -10.11 -10.81
CA GLY A 218 1.90 -9.53 -12.13
C GLY A 218 1.91 -7.99 -12.16
N ILE A 219 1.60 -7.33 -11.04
CA ILE A 219 1.66 -5.87 -10.90
C ILE A 219 2.88 -5.47 -10.07
N VAL A 220 3.68 -4.53 -10.58
CA VAL A 220 4.88 -4.03 -9.87
C VAL A 220 5.13 -2.56 -10.18
N THR A 221 5.60 -1.81 -9.18
CA THR A 221 6.13 -0.46 -9.38
C THR A 221 7.64 -0.53 -9.60
N ARG A 222 8.11 0.10 -10.67
CA ARG A 222 9.52 0.22 -11.02
C ARG A 222 9.94 1.68 -10.99
N VAL A 223 11.16 1.92 -10.52
CA VAL A 223 11.71 3.26 -10.33
C VAL A 223 13.05 3.33 -11.05
N ILE A 224 13.18 4.26 -12.00
CA ILE A 224 14.45 4.58 -12.66
C ILE A 224 14.85 6.00 -12.27
N GLU A 225 16.01 6.15 -11.66
CA GLU A 225 16.65 7.45 -11.45
C GLU A 225 17.75 7.65 -12.48
N VAL A 226 17.65 8.74 -13.26
CA VAL A 226 18.62 9.06 -14.32
C VAL A 226 18.65 10.57 -14.56
N GLU A 227 19.85 11.15 -14.65
CA GLU A 227 20.05 12.59 -14.87
C GLU A 227 19.29 13.49 -13.87
N GLY A 228 19.21 13.04 -12.61
CA GLY A 228 18.51 13.74 -11.53
C GLY A 228 16.98 13.74 -11.67
N LYS A 229 16.42 12.93 -12.58
CA LYS A 229 14.97 12.69 -12.73
C LYS A 229 14.64 11.31 -12.17
N VAL A 230 13.45 11.16 -11.60
CA VAL A 230 12.94 9.87 -11.13
C VAL A 230 11.67 9.52 -11.90
N PHE A 231 11.71 8.41 -12.61
CA PHE A 231 10.56 7.84 -13.31
C PHE A 231 9.98 6.70 -12.49
N ILE A 232 8.73 6.84 -12.06
CA ILE A 232 8.02 5.83 -11.27
C ILE A 232 6.88 5.30 -12.14
N VAL A 233 6.92 4.02 -12.48
CA VAL A 233 5.90 3.39 -13.35
C VAL A 233 5.39 2.12 -12.68
N THR A 234 4.07 2.03 -12.51
CA THR A 234 3.39 0.82 -12.05
C THR A 234 2.85 0.05 -13.24
N ILE A 235 3.35 -1.17 -13.42
CA ILE A 235 3.15 -2.02 -14.60
C ILE A 235 2.45 -3.31 -14.18
N ASP A 236 1.39 -3.69 -14.90
CA ASP A 236 0.78 -5.01 -14.87
C ASP A 236 1.31 -5.88 -16.03
N TYR A 237 2.38 -6.61 -15.74
CA TYR A 237 2.98 -7.58 -16.64
C TYR A 237 2.06 -8.75 -17.01
N SER A 238 0.96 -9.00 -16.27
CA SER A 238 -0.01 -10.04 -16.67
C SER A 238 -0.78 -9.65 -17.93
N LYS A 239 -0.86 -8.36 -18.25
CA LYS A 239 -1.54 -7.83 -19.44
C LYS A 239 -0.64 -7.74 -20.67
N ILE A 240 0.65 -8.04 -20.52
CA ILE A 240 1.62 -8.07 -21.60
C ILE A 240 1.81 -9.52 -22.05
N THR A 241 1.30 -9.88 -23.22
CA THR A 241 1.31 -11.26 -23.74
C THR A 241 2.60 -11.64 -24.47
N SER A 242 3.37 -10.65 -24.94
CA SER A 242 4.68 -10.79 -25.57
C SER A 242 5.83 -10.63 -24.57
N THR A 243 7.08 -10.81 -25.02
CA THR A 243 8.30 -10.54 -24.21
C THR A 243 8.53 -9.05 -23.94
N GLY A 244 7.69 -8.17 -24.51
CA GLY A 244 7.69 -6.74 -24.26
C GLY A 244 6.67 -6.05 -25.17
N ILE A 245 6.29 -4.82 -24.84
CA ILE A 245 5.42 -3.99 -25.67
C ILE A 245 6.15 -2.75 -26.13
N ASN A 246 6.04 -2.51 -27.43
CA ASN A 246 6.48 -1.26 -28.04
C ASN A 246 5.32 -0.27 -27.97
N ILE A 247 5.52 0.81 -27.23
CA ILE A 247 4.48 1.79 -26.94
C ILE A 247 4.60 2.96 -27.92
N THR A 248 5.79 3.59 -27.95
CA THR A 248 6.04 4.77 -28.82
C THR A 248 7.29 4.66 -29.69
N GLN A 249 7.96 3.50 -29.72
CA GLN A 249 9.15 3.30 -30.53
C GLN A 249 8.73 2.95 -31.97
N SER A 250 8.95 3.87 -32.93
CA SER A 250 8.53 3.79 -34.35
C SER A 250 7.03 3.94 -34.61
N THR A 251 6.63 4.11 -35.87
CA THR A 251 5.24 4.33 -36.31
C THR A 251 4.29 3.14 -36.05
N THR A 252 4.81 1.99 -35.61
CA THR A 252 4.04 0.79 -35.27
C THR A 252 3.76 0.64 -33.76
N GLY A 253 4.15 1.63 -32.94
CA GLY A 253 3.91 1.64 -31.50
C GLY A 253 2.42 1.61 -31.13
N LEU A 254 2.07 0.84 -30.10
CA LEU A 254 0.68 0.61 -29.68
C LEU A 254 -0.01 1.85 -29.06
N ALA A 255 0.75 2.91 -28.80
CA ALA A 255 0.25 4.18 -28.28
C ALA A 255 1.17 5.34 -28.67
N TYR A 256 1.53 5.44 -29.96
CA TYR A 256 2.62 6.31 -30.45
C TYR A 256 2.54 7.80 -30.05
N GLY A 257 1.33 8.35 -29.93
CA GLY A 257 1.08 9.74 -29.51
C GLY A 257 1.03 9.97 -27.99
N THR A 258 1.26 8.95 -27.17
CA THR A 258 1.10 9.07 -25.71
C THR A 258 2.34 9.60 -24.99
N THR A 259 2.08 10.34 -23.92
CA THR A 259 3.07 10.80 -22.94
C THR A 259 2.54 10.50 -21.54
N ILE A 260 3.40 10.51 -20.53
CA ILE A 260 2.96 10.52 -19.12
C ILE A 260 2.21 11.84 -18.91
N ASP A 261 1.02 11.78 -18.29
CA ASP A 261 0.21 12.99 -18.06
C ASP A 261 1.00 14.02 -17.24
N LYS A 262 1.02 15.29 -17.69
CA LYS A 262 1.70 16.40 -17.00
C LYS A 262 1.17 16.63 -15.58
N GLY A 263 -0.07 16.23 -15.28
CA GLY A 263 -0.62 16.21 -13.92
C GLY A 263 0.16 15.31 -12.96
N ASN A 264 0.94 14.36 -13.49
CA ASN A 264 1.82 13.46 -12.74
C ASN A 264 3.29 13.92 -12.72
N TYR A 265 3.56 15.15 -13.15
CA TYR A 265 4.91 15.72 -13.12
C TYR A 265 5.10 16.49 -11.83
N VAL A 266 6.16 16.17 -11.10
CA VAL A 266 6.74 17.05 -10.10
C VAL A 266 7.90 17.74 -10.79
N TYR A 267 7.71 19.01 -11.16
CA TYR A 267 8.71 19.77 -11.89
C TYR A 267 9.95 19.99 -11.04
N LYS A 268 11.10 19.93 -11.72
CA LYS A 268 12.37 20.37 -11.17
C LYS A 268 12.22 21.87 -10.86
N THR A 269 12.17 22.24 -9.59
CA THR A 269 12.29 23.64 -9.16
C THR A 269 13.56 24.19 -9.80
N ALA A 270 13.52 25.34 -10.47
CA ALA A 270 14.53 25.79 -11.43
C ALA A 270 15.98 25.54 -10.96
N TYR A 271 16.70 24.69 -11.71
CA TYR A 271 18.04 24.17 -11.37
C TYR A 271 19.13 24.88 -12.17
N ASN A 272 20.29 25.07 -11.54
CA ASN A 272 21.56 25.26 -12.24
C ASN A 272 22.15 23.89 -12.60
N ILE A 273 22.12 23.55 -13.89
CA ILE A 273 22.66 22.29 -14.42
C ILE A 273 24.19 22.33 -14.28
N GLY A 274 24.73 21.70 -13.24
CA GLY A 274 26.17 21.63 -12.96
C GLY A 274 26.52 21.47 -11.48
N LEU A 275 25.59 21.81 -10.58
CA LEU A 275 25.71 21.62 -9.14
C LEU A 275 24.72 20.50 -8.75
N GLY A 276 25.09 19.53 -7.89
CA GLY A 276 24.22 18.40 -7.51
C GLY A 276 22.89 18.84 -6.86
N TYR A 277 21.92 17.94 -6.65
CA TYR A 277 20.58 18.34 -6.23
C TYR A 277 20.52 19.15 -4.93
N LEU A 278 21.35 18.80 -3.96
CA LEU A 278 21.48 19.51 -2.70
C LEU A 278 21.97 20.95 -2.92
N GLU A 279 22.91 21.16 -3.83
CA GLU A 279 23.44 22.49 -4.15
C GLU A 279 22.43 23.37 -4.89
N ASN A 280 21.37 22.80 -5.49
CA ASN A 280 20.31 23.60 -6.11
C ASN A 280 19.27 24.08 -5.11
N ASN A 281 19.15 23.39 -3.98
CA ASN A 281 18.34 23.84 -2.87
C ASN A 281 19.10 24.89 -2.03
N ARG A 282 20.41 25.02 -2.25
CA ARG A 282 21.23 26.01 -1.58
C ARG A 282 20.79 27.42 -1.98
N GLY A 283 20.46 28.21 -0.97
CA GLY A 283 20.16 29.62 -1.13
C GLY A 283 18.76 29.94 -1.65
N VAL A 284 17.90 28.93 -1.84
CA VAL A 284 16.48 29.09 -2.18
C VAL A 284 15.60 28.63 -1.01
N ASP A 285 14.31 29.01 -1.01
CA ASP A 285 13.42 28.70 0.13
C ASP A 285 13.23 27.18 0.31
N TYR A 286 13.17 26.42 -0.79
CA TYR A 286 13.01 24.96 -0.77
C TYR A 286 14.27 24.28 -0.18
N PRO A 287 14.14 23.28 0.71
CA PRO A 287 12.97 22.43 1.02
C PRO A 287 11.97 22.99 2.04
N LEU A 288 12.19 24.23 2.48
CA LEU A 288 11.28 24.94 3.37
C LEU A 288 10.29 25.81 2.58
N ARG A 289 9.28 26.31 3.28
CA ARG A 289 8.34 27.31 2.76
C ARG A 289 7.89 28.22 3.87
N SER A 290 7.95 29.53 3.64
CA SER A 290 7.34 30.51 4.54
C SER A 290 5.83 30.54 4.34
N VAL A 291 5.07 30.36 5.42
CA VAL A 291 3.61 30.53 5.48
C VAL A 291 3.25 31.60 6.52
N VAL A 292 1.98 31.97 6.65
CA VAL A 292 1.55 32.93 7.70
C VAL A 292 1.48 32.20 9.04
N ARG A 293 2.13 32.75 10.06
CA ARG A 293 2.08 32.30 11.46
C ARG A 293 1.68 33.48 12.35
N ASP A 294 0.65 33.34 13.17
CA ASP A 294 0.10 34.42 14.03
C ASP A 294 0.01 35.79 13.32
N GLY A 295 -0.53 35.80 12.10
CA GLY A 295 -0.67 36.99 11.27
C GLY A 295 0.60 37.49 10.57
N VAL A 296 1.77 36.88 10.81
CA VAL A 296 3.07 37.30 10.27
C VAL A 296 3.66 36.23 9.35
N LYS A 297 4.14 36.65 8.16
CA LYS A 297 4.88 35.80 7.23
C LYS A 297 6.36 36.23 7.23
N SER A 298 7.19 35.54 8.01
CA SER A 298 8.63 35.80 8.10
C SER A 298 9.36 35.24 6.87
N PRO A 299 10.24 35.98 6.21
CA PRO A 299 11.12 35.39 5.20
C PRO A 299 12.10 34.41 5.87
N ILE A 300 12.64 33.50 5.05
CA ILE A 300 13.69 32.56 5.43
C ILE A 300 15.04 33.25 5.16
N SER A 301 15.95 33.28 6.13
CA SER A 301 17.25 33.95 5.93
C SER A 301 18.13 33.18 4.94
N GLN A 302 19.04 33.89 4.27
CA GLN A 302 19.99 33.28 3.34
C GLN A 302 20.81 32.17 4.01
N GLU A 303 21.23 32.37 5.26
CA GLU A 303 21.98 31.35 6.02
C GLU A 303 21.16 30.07 6.21
N VAL A 304 19.86 30.16 6.50
CA VAL A 304 19.00 28.98 6.63
C VAL A 304 18.84 28.25 5.29
N LYS A 305 18.66 29.00 4.20
CA LYS A 305 18.60 28.45 2.83
C LYS A 305 19.91 27.78 2.41
N ASP A 306 21.05 28.29 2.90
CA ASP A 306 22.35 27.72 2.60
C ASP A 306 22.65 26.47 3.44
N VAL A 307 22.04 26.35 4.62
CA VAL A 307 22.27 25.27 5.59
C VAL A 307 21.35 24.07 5.35
N ILE A 308 20.06 24.27 5.10
CA ILE A 308 19.07 23.19 4.97
C ILE A 308 18.88 22.85 3.49
N LEU A 309 19.47 21.74 3.05
CA LEU A 309 19.50 21.37 1.64
C LEU A 309 18.44 20.33 1.26
N ASP A 310 17.92 19.54 2.20
CA ASP A 310 16.75 18.66 1.99
C ASP A 310 16.03 18.43 3.34
N ALA A 311 14.71 18.26 3.31
CA ALA A 311 13.91 17.98 4.50
C ALA A 311 12.61 17.26 4.12
N LYS A 312 12.39 16.07 4.65
CA LYS A 312 11.20 15.23 4.38
C LYS A 312 10.54 14.78 5.67
N VAL A 313 9.21 14.63 5.62
CA VAL A 313 8.39 14.11 6.73
C VAL A 313 7.62 12.89 6.25
N ILE A 314 7.92 11.72 6.82
CA ILE A 314 7.23 10.46 6.52
C ILE A 314 6.23 10.16 7.64
N ASN A 315 5.07 9.64 7.26
CA ASN A 315 3.88 9.48 8.09
C ASN A 315 3.33 10.80 8.64
N ALA A 316 3.51 11.89 7.89
CA ALA A 316 2.95 13.20 8.25
C ALA A 316 1.45 13.09 8.55
N GLU A 317 0.99 13.72 9.63
CA GLU A 317 -0.42 13.76 9.98
C GLU A 317 -1.16 14.74 9.07
N GLN A 318 -2.36 14.38 8.64
CA GLN A 318 -3.21 15.31 7.88
C GLN A 318 -3.60 16.51 8.75
N GLY A 319 -3.50 17.71 8.20
CA GLY A 319 -3.83 18.94 8.92
C GLY A 319 -2.75 19.45 9.87
N LYS A 320 -1.53 18.92 9.80
CA LYS A 320 -0.40 19.36 10.63
C LYS A 320 0.70 20.04 9.80
N TYR A 321 1.41 20.97 10.43
CA TYR A 321 2.65 21.54 9.92
C TYR A 321 3.83 21.12 10.78
N TYR A 322 4.99 20.94 10.14
CA TYR A 322 6.25 20.59 10.79
C TYR A 322 7.31 21.66 10.50
N THR A 323 8.02 22.12 11.52
CA THR A 323 9.04 23.17 11.41
C THR A 323 10.36 22.71 11.98
N ILE A 324 11.48 23.06 11.33
CA ILE A 324 12.81 22.98 11.94
C ILE A 324 13.02 24.29 12.71
N ALA A 325 13.00 24.23 14.04
CA ALA A 325 13.00 25.42 14.89
C ALA A 325 14.41 25.89 15.27
N TYR A 326 15.38 24.98 15.32
CA TYR A 326 16.73 25.25 15.80
C TYR A 326 17.72 24.22 15.25
N ILE A 327 18.96 24.62 14.97
CA ILE A 327 20.08 23.73 14.62
C ILE A 327 21.27 24.06 15.52
N ALA A 328 21.81 23.09 16.25
CA ALA A 328 23.03 23.23 17.05
C ALA A 328 24.25 22.83 16.21
N ASN A 329 25.31 23.63 16.25
CA ASN A 329 26.59 23.43 15.56
C ASN A 329 27.74 23.54 16.56
N GLY A 330 27.80 22.61 17.52
CA GLY A 330 28.72 22.67 18.66
C GLY A 330 28.24 23.57 19.81
N TYR A 331 26.98 24.03 19.78
CA TYR A 331 26.37 24.71 20.92
C TYR A 331 26.15 23.72 22.06
N SER A 332 26.76 23.97 23.22
CA SER A 332 26.74 23.06 24.39
C SER A 332 27.19 21.63 24.03
N ASP A 333 28.23 21.52 23.20
CA ASP A 333 28.79 20.26 22.69
C ASP A 333 27.78 19.38 21.93
N SER A 334 26.78 19.98 21.28
CA SER A 334 25.78 19.26 20.48
C SER A 334 25.79 19.69 19.01
N TYR A 335 25.66 18.71 18.11
CA TYR A 335 25.34 18.88 16.71
C TYR A 335 23.98 18.21 16.50
N GLY A 336 22.93 18.95 16.18
CA GLY A 336 21.56 18.42 16.16
C GLY A 336 20.52 19.48 15.82
N PHE A 337 19.24 19.15 15.91
CA PHE A 337 18.16 20.09 15.58
C PHE A 337 16.91 19.88 16.42
N THR A 338 16.05 20.90 16.44
CA THR A 338 14.73 20.86 17.10
C THR A 338 13.64 20.87 16.05
N ILE A 339 12.68 19.96 16.15
CA ILE A 339 11.49 19.92 15.28
C ILE A 339 10.26 20.19 16.14
N ARG A 340 9.35 21.02 15.62
CA ARG A 340 8.05 21.29 16.21
C ARG A 340 6.94 20.92 15.24
N GLN A 341 5.78 20.61 15.79
CA GLN A 341 4.53 20.31 15.11
C GLN A 341 3.47 21.34 15.52
N TYR A 342 2.59 21.69 14.59
CA TYR A 342 1.47 22.61 14.80
C TYR A 342 0.22 22.12 14.08
N ASP A 343 -0.95 22.56 14.54
CA ASP A 343 -2.20 22.45 13.77
C ASP A 343 -2.24 23.49 12.65
N LYS A 344 -2.41 23.03 11.41
CA LYS A 344 -2.55 23.91 10.24
C LYS A 344 -3.72 24.88 10.37
N ALA A 345 -4.79 24.46 11.06
CA ALA A 345 -5.98 25.27 11.29
C ALA A 345 -5.71 26.49 12.16
N THR A 346 -4.88 26.37 13.21
CA THR A 346 -4.59 27.49 14.11
C THR A 346 -3.28 28.19 13.80
N PHE A 347 -2.38 27.59 13.01
CA PHE A 347 -1.02 28.11 12.75
C PHE A 347 -0.98 29.59 12.36
N SER A 348 -1.92 30.06 11.53
CA SER A 348 -1.96 31.44 11.04
C SER A 348 -2.52 32.47 12.03
N THR A 349 -3.13 32.03 13.13
CA THR A 349 -3.88 32.90 14.07
C THR A 349 -3.45 32.72 15.52
N ASP A 350 -3.24 31.48 15.96
CA ASP A 350 -2.73 31.09 17.28
C ASP A 350 -1.94 29.78 17.17
N SER A 351 -0.68 29.90 16.78
CA SER A 351 0.25 28.79 16.60
C SER A 351 0.65 28.17 17.93
N LEU A 352 0.70 28.95 19.01
CA LEU A 352 1.09 28.47 20.34
C LEU A 352 0.05 27.51 20.93
N SER A 353 -1.24 27.67 20.61
CA SER A 353 -2.29 26.77 21.12
C SER A 353 -2.15 25.32 20.66
N SER A 354 -1.40 25.07 19.57
CA SER A 354 -1.23 23.74 18.98
C SER A 354 0.22 23.31 18.87
N GLU A 355 1.15 24.09 19.44
CA GLU A 355 2.57 23.78 19.37
C GLU A 355 2.89 22.52 20.17
N SER A 356 3.56 21.57 19.52
CA SER A 356 4.18 20.41 20.16
C SER A 356 5.64 20.31 19.74
N GLN A 357 6.55 20.26 20.71
CA GLN A 357 7.97 20.04 20.44
C GLN A 357 8.23 18.53 20.34
N LEU A 358 8.52 18.06 19.13
CA LEU A 358 8.70 16.64 18.83
C LEU A 358 10.07 16.10 19.25
N ILE A 359 11.11 16.89 19.03
CA ILE A 359 12.50 16.57 19.32
C ILE A 359 13.25 17.87 19.61
N THR A 360 14.23 17.81 20.49
CA THR A 360 15.20 18.89 20.70
C THR A 360 16.63 18.42 20.48
N TYR A 361 17.51 19.34 20.08
CA TYR A 361 18.92 19.10 19.81
C TYR A 361 19.71 18.59 21.04
N VAL A 362 19.13 18.67 22.24
CA VAL A 362 19.74 18.11 23.47
C VAL A 362 19.36 16.65 23.72
N GLN A 363 18.24 16.18 23.17
CA GLN A 363 17.80 14.79 23.28
C GLN A 363 18.56 13.88 22.32
N GLU A 364 18.92 14.40 21.14
CA GLU A 364 19.61 13.68 20.08
C GLU A 364 20.93 14.39 19.78
N LYS A 365 21.95 14.06 20.58
CA LYS A 365 23.31 14.58 20.41
C LYS A 365 24.02 13.81 19.32
N TYR A 366 24.23 14.42 18.15
CA TYR A 366 25.15 13.86 17.17
C TYR A 366 26.59 14.30 17.48
N SER A 367 27.53 13.42 17.16
CA SER A 367 28.95 13.77 17.08
C SER A 367 29.19 14.82 15.99
N VAL A 368 30.34 15.51 16.10
CA VAL A 368 30.83 16.43 15.06
C VAL A 368 30.74 15.74 13.69
N PRO A 369 30.08 16.35 12.69
CA PRO A 369 30.05 15.81 11.34
C PRO A 369 31.46 15.67 10.76
N LEU A 370 31.80 14.49 10.23
CA LEU A 370 33.08 14.24 9.56
C LEU A 370 33.10 14.75 8.10
N GLU A 371 31.92 14.98 7.54
CA GLU A 371 31.70 15.44 6.17
C GLU A 371 30.52 16.42 6.11
N ASN A 372 30.49 17.26 5.07
CA ASN A 372 29.39 18.18 4.80
C ASN A 372 29.08 18.21 3.28
N PRO A 373 27.79 18.23 2.87
CA PRO A 373 26.59 18.15 3.71
C PRO A 373 26.38 16.75 4.32
N VAL A 374 25.57 16.66 5.37
CA VAL A 374 25.26 15.42 6.10
C VAL A 374 23.75 15.22 6.26
N THR A 375 23.28 14.00 6.02
CA THR A 375 21.87 13.62 6.24
C THR A 375 21.68 12.98 7.62
N ARG A 376 20.59 13.37 8.29
CA ARG A 376 20.15 12.84 9.58
C ARG A 376 18.74 12.29 9.42
N VAL A 377 18.54 11.09 9.96
CA VAL A 377 17.24 10.43 10.02
C VAL A 377 16.83 10.34 11.49
N VAL A 378 15.66 10.88 11.81
CA VAL A 378 15.12 10.92 13.17
C VAL A 378 13.74 10.30 13.20
N ASN A 379 13.48 9.45 14.19
CA ASN A 379 12.17 8.86 14.42
C ASN A 379 11.55 9.47 15.68
N VAL A 380 10.33 10.01 15.59
CA VAL A 380 9.53 10.48 16.72
C VAL A 380 8.18 9.78 16.70
N GLY A 381 8.06 8.69 17.47
CA GLY A 381 6.92 7.78 17.36
C GLY A 381 6.86 7.16 15.95
N ASP A 382 5.74 7.35 15.25
CA ASP A 382 5.56 6.90 13.86
C ASP A 382 6.13 7.88 12.82
N LEU A 383 6.47 9.10 13.21
CA LEU A 383 6.97 10.14 12.30
C LEU A 383 8.46 9.92 12.01
N ILE A 384 8.86 10.01 10.75
CA ILE A 384 10.26 9.95 10.34
C ILE A 384 10.63 11.27 9.66
N PHE A 385 11.71 11.89 10.13
CA PHE A 385 12.27 13.09 9.55
C PHE A 385 13.59 12.75 8.88
N VAL A 386 13.74 13.11 7.61
CA VAL A 386 15.01 12.97 6.86
C VAL A 386 15.47 14.37 6.49
N ILE A 387 16.54 14.85 7.12
CA ILE A 387 17.01 16.24 6.99
C ILE A 387 18.48 16.24 6.58
N THR A 388 18.81 16.94 5.50
CA THR A 388 20.18 17.12 5.01
C THR A 388 20.66 18.53 5.30
N LEU A 389 21.74 18.63 6.08
CA LEU A 389 22.30 19.87 6.60
C LEU A 389 23.74 20.07 6.13
N ASP A 390 24.12 21.30 5.84
CA ASP A 390 25.52 21.71 5.66
C ASP A 390 25.97 22.56 6.85
N TYR A 391 26.56 21.91 7.86
CA TYR A 391 27.04 22.57 9.07
C TYR A 391 28.17 23.56 8.79
N SER A 392 28.88 23.43 7.67
CA SER A 392 29.95 24.37 7.28
C SER A 392 29.43 25.77 6.94
N LYS A 393 28.11 25.92 6.73
CA LYS A 393 27.47 27.20 6.42
C LYS A 393 26.88 27.92 7.63
N ILE A 394 26.86 27.29 8.80
CA ILE A 394 26.37 27.92 10.03
C ILE A 394 27.50 28.79 10.60
N LYS A 395 27.28 30.11 10.66
CA LYS A 395 28.30 31.10 11.07
C LYS A 395 28.55 31.12 12.58
N MET A 396 27.54 30.74 13.35
CA MET A 396 27.62 30.66 14.81
C MET A 396 27.67 29.18 15.24
N ASN A 397 27.79 28.95 16.55
CA ASN A 397 27.64 27.60 17.09
C ASN A 397 26.18 27.10 17.09
N PHE A 398 25.21 27.89 16.63
CA PHE A 398 23.83 27.48 16.40
C PHE A 398 23.12 28.36 15.36
N LEU A 399 21.95 27.90 14.91
CA LEU A 399 21.03 28.64 14.04
C LEU A 399 19.62 28.57 14.64
N ASN A 400 19.07 29.72 15.05
CA ASN A 400 17.73 29.80 15.62
C ASN A 400 16.70 30.26 14.57
N ILE A 401 16.02 29.30 13.97
CA ILE A 401 15.05 29.51 12.88
C ILE A 401 13.74 30.07 13.43
N ASN A 402 13.37 29.65 14.65
CA ASN A 402 12.15 30.05 15.33
C ASN A 402 12.28 31.39 16.07
N SER A 403 12.67 32.48 15.39
CA SER A 403 12.78 33.81 15.99
C SER A 403 12.43 34.97 15.05
N ILE A 404 11.82 36.03 15.61
CA ILE A 404 11.48 37.31 14.92
C ILE A 404 12.37 38.46 15.45
N LYS A 405 13.57 38.18 15.98
CA LYS A 405 14.32 39.21 16.70
C LYS A 405 14.82 40.30 15.73
N SER A 406 14.67 41.56 16.15
CA SER A 406 14.92 42.78 15.37
C SER A 406 16.19 42.70 14.50
N GLY A 407 15.99 42.51 13.19
CA GLY A 407 17.04 42.64 12.17
C GLY A 407 17.64 41.33 11.63
N ILE A 408 17.28 40.15 12.14
CA ILE A 408 17.68 38.87 11.54
C ILE A 408 16.49 37.91 11.52
N GLU A 409 15.78 37.89 10.40
CA GLU A 409 14.59 37.05 10.18
C GLU A 409 15.03 35.65 9.72
N HIS A 410 15.18 34.71 10.66
CA HIS A 410 15.68 33.37 10.37
C HIS A 410 14.63 32.38 9.85
N GLY A 411 13.37 32.79 9.65
CA GLY A 411 12.30 31.90 9.17
C GLY A 411 11.33 31.44 10.26
N TRP A 412 10.89 32.34 11.14
CA TRP A 412 9.98 32.01 12.25
C TRP A 412 8.64 31.37 11.81
N SER A 413 8.18 31.68 10.61
CA SER A 413 6.99 31.10 10.00
C SER A 413 7.29 30.05 8.92
N ALA A 414 8.54 29.57 8.86
CA ALA A 414 8.97 28.55 7.92
C ALA A 414 8.52 27.15 8.38
N ILE A 415 7.86 26.44 7.46
CA ILE A 415 7.55 25.02 7.59
C ILE A 415 8.44 24.22 6.65
N ILE A 416 8.64 22.93 6.91
CA ILE A 416 9.05 21.99 5.86
C ILE A 416 7.94 22.00 4.81
N ASP A 417 8.28 22.19 3.53
CA ASP A 417 7.29 22.27 2.47
C ASP A 417 6.44 20.99 2.42
N GLU A 418 5.11 21.13 2.35
CA GLU A 418 4.18 20.01 2.34
C GLU A 418 4.39 19.06 1.14
N ASN A 419 5.03 19.51 0.06
CA ASN A 419 5.43 18.64 -1.05
C ASN A 419 6.46 17.59 -0.62
N ASN A 420 7.14 17.80 0.51
CA ASN A 420 8.05 16.85 1.12
C ASN A 420 7.37 15.96 2.17
N TYR A 421 6.04 15.98 2.26
CA TYR A 421 5.28 15.14 3.20
C TYR A 421 4.82 13.86 2.51
N ILE A 422 5.07 12.73 3.16
CA ILE A 422 4.43 11.45 2.87
C ILE A 422 3.42 11.24 3.99
N PHE A 423 2.13 11.53 3.72
CA PHE A 423 1.09 11.48 4.73
C PHE A 423 0.81 10.07 5.23
N LYS A 424 0.48 9.95 6.52
CA LYS A 424 -0.05 8.73 7.11
C LYS A 424 -1.33 8.33 6.36
N LYS A 425 -1.43 7.06 5.92
CA LYS A 425 -2.63 6.54 5.25
C LYS A 425 -3.85 6.77 6.16
N LYS A 426 -4.93 7.33 5.60
CA LYS A 426 -6.14 7.69 6.35
C LYS A 426 -6.87 6.42 6.80
N ARG A 427 -7.22 6.39 8.08
CA ARG A 427 -7.95 5.32 8.75
C ARG A 427 -9.37 5.21 8.17
N THR A 428 -9.69 4.11 7.50
CA THR A 428 -11.08 3.79 7.13
C THR A 428 -11.40 2.43 7.72
N ILE A 429 -12.07 2.42 8.87
CA ILE A 429 -12.67 1.19 9.40
C ILE A 429 -13.98 1.02 8.62
N GLU A 430 -14.00 0.13 7.63
CA GLU A 430 -15.23 -0.19 6.89
C GLU A 430 -16.21 -0.92 7.82
N VAL A 431 -17.14 -0.18 8.43
CA VAL A 431 -18.28 -0.75 9.17
C VAL A 431 -19.51 -0.64 8.28
N GLY A 432 -19.67 -1.59 7.35
CA GLY A 432 -20.77 -1.62 6.37
C GLY A 432 -21.14 -3.05 5.93
N LYS A 433 -22.30 -3.21 5.29
CA LYS A 433 -23.02 -4.50 5.06
C LYS A 433 -22.28 -5.58 4.25
N ASP A 434 -21.08 -5.32 3.72
CA ASP A 434 -20.23 -6.29 2.97
C ASP A 434 -19.25 -7.09 3.86
N ARG A 435 -19.61 -7.31 5.14
CA ARG A 435 -18.83 -8.09 6.11
C ARG A 435 -18.46 -9.51 5.63
N TYR A 436 -19.18 -10.02 4.64
CA TYR A 436 -19.04 -11.35 4.08
C TYR A 436 -17.88 -11.53 3.09
N SER A 437 -17.24 -10.45 2.65
CA SER A 437 -16.17 -10.48 1.64
C SER A 437 -14.75 -10.45 2.21
N PHE A 438 -14.60 -10.30 3.53
CA PHE A 438 -13.30 -10.15 4.17
C PHE A 438 -12.76 -11.47 4.70
N PRO A 439 -11.54 -11.88 4.31
CA PRO A 439 -10.94 -13.12 4.78
C PRO A 439 -10.56 -13.14 6.26
N LEU A 440 -10.46 -11.97 6.90
CA LEU A 440 -9.97 -11.80 8.28
C LEU A 440 -10.80 -10.76 9.04
N VAL A 441 -10.99 -10.99 10.34
CA VAL A 441 -11.51 -9.99 11.30
C VAL A 441 -10.58 -9.97 12.49
N ALA A 442 -10.20 -8.78 12.98
CA ALA A 442 -9.37 -8.62 14.16
C ALA A 442 -10.02 -7.69 15.18
N TYR A 443 -9.77 -7.96 16.46
CA TYR A 443 -10.15 -7.07 17.55
C TYR A 443 -8.99 -6.87 18.54
N LYS A 444 -9.04 -5.74 19.27
CA LYS A 444 -8.17 -5.47 20.41
C LYS A 444 -9.02 -5.08 21.62
N SER A 445 -8.78 -5.75 22.74
CA SER A 445 -9.43 -5.47 24.02
C SER A 445 -8.43 -5.67 25.16
N GLY A 446 -8.01 -4.58 25.79
CA GLY A 446 -6.88 -4.52 26.70
C GLY A 446 -5.62 -5.10 26.06
N THR A 447 -5.12 -6.18 26.65
CA THR A 447 -3.95 -6.93 26.18
C THR A 447 -4.29 -8.04 25.19
N THR A 448 -5.57 -8.38 25.06
CA THR A 448 -6.04 -9.43 24.18
C THR A 448 -6.14 -8.93 22.74
N LEU A 449 -5.50 -9.64 21.83
CA LEU A 449 -5.52 -9.42 20.38
C LEU A 449 -6.12 -10.66 19.73
N GLY A 450 -7.34 -10.57 19.20
CA GLY A 450 -8.02 -11.72 18.60
C GLY A 450 -8.19 -11.58 17.10
N ILE A 451 -8.02 -12.68 16.38
CA ILE A 451 -8.10 -12.73 14.92
C ILE A 451 -8.95 -13.93 14.51
N LYS A 452 -9.97 -13.69 13.71
CA LYS A 452 -10.86 -14.69 13.13
C LYS A 452 -10.58 -14.85 11.64
N PHE A 453 -10.50 -16.09 11.17
CA PHE A 453 -10.40 -16.43 9.75
C PHE A 453 -11.10 -17.76 9.44
N GLU A 454 -11.33 -18.01 8.16
CA GLU A 454 -11.90 -19.28 7.70
C GLU A 454 -10.98 -20.47 8.00
N TYR A 455 -11.55 -21.52 8.60
CA TYR A 455 -10.85 -22.77 8.90
C TYR A 455 -11.34 -23.94 8.03
N SER A 456 -12.64 -23.98 7.74
CA SER A 456 -13.29 -24.92 6.83
C SER A 456 -14.58 -24.32 6.28
N ASP A 457 -15.27 -25.03 5.39
CA ASP A 457 -16.55 -24.61 4.82
C ASP A 457 -17.62 -24.37 5.89
N VAL A 458 -17.51 -25.00 7.06
CA VAL A 458 -18.49 -24.95 8.15
C VAL A 458 -17.99 -24.26 9.41
N GLN A 459 -16.69 -23.96 9.54
CA GLN A 459 -16.10 -23.41 10.76
C GLN A 459 -15.10 -22.28 10.47
N ASN A 460 -15.11 -21.28 11.34
CA ASN A 460 -14.03 -20.30 11.48
C ASN A 460 -13.10 -20.71 12.62
N MET A 461 -11.83 -20.31 12.52
CA MET A 461 -10.87 -20.38 13.62
C MET A 461 -10.64 -18.97 14.16
N ILE A 462 -10.52 -18.88 15.49
CA ILE A 462 -10.15 -17.66 16.19
C ILE A 462 -8.85 -17.93 16.92
N VAL A 463 -7.81 -17.14 16.66
CA VAL A 463 -6.55 -17.17 17.42
C VAL A 463 -6.48 -15.92 18.29
N GLU A 464 -6.20 -16.10 19.57
CA GLU A 464 -6.07 -15.02 20.55
C GLU A 464 -4.65 -14.97 21.09
N PHE A 465 -4.03 -13.81 20.96
CA PHE A 465 -2.78 -13.45 21.63
C PHE A 465 -3.11 -12.65 22.89
N ASP A 466 -2.41 -12.94 23.97
CA ASP A 466 -2.57 -12.24 25.25
C ASP A 466 -1.30 -12.41 26.11
N LEU A 467 -1.28 -11.82 27.30
CA LEU A 467 -0.22 -12.04 28.27
C LEU A 467 -0.17 -13.52 28.69
N LEU A 468 0.99 -14.14 28.50
CA LEU A 468 1.26 -15.53 28.87
C LEU A 468 2.30 -15.59 29.98
N GLY A 469 1.98 -16.40 31.01
CA GLY A 469 2.98 -16.89 31.94
C GLY A 469 3.46 -15.90 32.98
N ILE A 470 4.47 -16.31 33.75
CA ILE A 470 5.04 -15.48 34.82
C ILE A 470 5.68 -14.18 34.30
N ASN A 471 6.19 -14.19 33.07
CA ASN A 471 6.78 -13.02 32.43
C ASN A 471 5.76 -12.09 31.78
N GLN A 472 4.48 -12.50 31.73
CA GLN A 472 3.38 -11.71 31.15
C GLN A 472 3.69 -11.21 29.74
N ILE A 473 4.37 -12.00 28.90
CA ILE A 473 4.70 -11.57 27.53
C ILE A 473 3.52 -11.82 26.59
N THR A 474 3.32 -10.95 25.60
CA THR A 474 2.26 -11.14 24.61
C THR A 474 2.60 -12.32 23.70
N HIS A 475 1.76 -13.35 23.73
CA HIS A 475 2.01 -14.61 23.04
C HIS A 475 0.68 -15.24 22.61
N LEU A 476 0.69 -16.14 21.62
CA LEU A 476 -0.48 -16.94 21.30
C LEU A 476 -0.94 -17.67 22.56
N LYS A 477 -2.20 -17.47 22.97
CA LYS A 477 -2.74 -17.88 24.27
C LYS A 477 -3.91 -18.86 24.11
N ARG A 478 -4.83 -18.62 23.18
CA ARG A 478 -6.00 -19.49 22.96
C ARG A 478 -6.33 -19.61 21.49
N ILE A 479 -6.90 -20.75 21.14
CA ILE A 479 -7.40 -21.04 19.80
C ILE A 479 -8.80 -21.61 19.96
N PHE A 480 -9.76 -21.04 19.24
CA PHE A 480 -11.16 -21.45 19.25
C PHE A 480 -11.63 -21.86 17.86
N LEU A 481 -12.69 -22.65 17.83
CA LEU A 481 -13.54 -22.85 16.65
C LEU A 481 -14.88 -22.16 16.87
N GLN A 482 -15.45 -21.64 15.79
CA GLN A 482 -16.78 -21.06 15.76
C GLN A 482 -17.50 -21.62 14.53
N ASP A 483 -18.66 -22.25 14.72
CA ASP A 483 -19.46 -22.74 13.60
C ASP A 483 -20.02 -21.57 12.78
N LYS A 484 -20.08 -21.71 11.45
CA LYS A 484 -20.66 -20.69 10.57
C LYS A 484 -22.19 -20.79 10.60
N VAL A 485 -22.87 -19.79 11.14
CA VAL A 485 -24.34 -19.71 11.07
C VAL A 485 -24.74 -19.11 9.71
N GLY A 486 -25.57 -19.81 8.93
CA GLY A 486 -26.09 -19.32 7.64
C GLY A 486 -25.06 -19.26 6.50
N GLY A 487 -23.97 -20.03 6.57
CA GLY A 487 -23.01 -20.17 5.46
C GLY A 487 -22.13 -18.94 5.19
N THR A 488 -22.11 -17.95 6.07
CA THR A 488 -21.32 -16.72 5.91
C THR A 488 -20.60 -16.33 7.20
N HIS A 489 -19.57 -15.48 7.12
CA HIS A 489 -18.88 -14.93 8.28
C HIS A 489 -19.90 -14.22 9.18
N ASP A 490 -20.22 -14.87 10.30
CA ASP A 490 -21.37 -14.55 11.15
C ASP A 490 -21.34 -13.08 11.63
N LEU A 491 -22.54 -12.49 11.76
CA LEU A 491 -22.79 -11.26 12.54
C LEU A 491 -22.32 -11.43 13.99
N ASP A 492 -22.31 -12.69 14.43
CA ASP A 492 -21.55 -13.31 15.50
C ASP A 492 -20.03 -13.01 15.54
N MET A 493 -19.56 -11.76 15.76
CA MET A 493 -18.16 -11.42 15.50
C MET A 493 -17.15 -12.28 16.28
N PHE A 494 -17.39 -12.61 17.57
CA PHE A 494 -16.47 -13.41 18.38
C PHE A 494 -17.14 -14.23 19.51
N SER A 495 -18.48 -14.26 19.60
CA SER A 495 -19.22 -15.04 20.60
C SER A 495 -19.56 -16.45 20.08
N ASN A 496 -20.20 -17.30 20.91
CA ASN A 496 -20.55 -18.68 20.55
C ASN A 496 -19.38 -19.54 20.02
N ARG A 497 -18.18 -19.35 20.60
CA ARG A 497 -16.95 -20.06 20.22
C ARG A 497 -16.63 -21.19 21.19
N THR A 498 -16.07 -22.28 20.68
CA THR A 498 -15.62 -23.45 21.45
C THR A 498 -14.10 -23.45 21.53
N LEU A 499 -13.54 -23.57 22.73
CA LEU A 499 -12.08 -23.67 22.92
C LEU A 499 -11.56 -24.94 22.24
N LEU A 500 -10.65 -24.77 21.28
CA LEU A 500 -9.97 -25.88 20.60
C LEU A 500 -8.67 -26.22 21.32
N ASN A 501 -7.87 -25.22 21.66
CA ASN A 501 -6.59 -25.40 22.32
C ASN A 501 -6.25 -24.20 23.20
N GLU A 502 -5.87 -24.45 24.44
CA GLU A 502 -5.23 -23.45 25.29
C GLU A 502 -3.71 -23.59 25.23
N VAL A 503 -3.02 -22.49 24.96
CA VAL A 503 -1.56 -22.44 24.93
C VAL A 503 -1.06 -22.14 26.33
N LEU A 504 -0.52 -23.17 26.97
CA LEU A 504 0.00 -23.11 28.34
C LEU A 504 1.52 -22.96 28.39
N SER A 505 2.18 -22.91 27.23
CA SER A 505 3.63 -22.90 27.16
C SER A 505 4.11 -22.36 25.81
N ASP A 506 5.42 -22.31 25.64
CA ASP A 506 6.10 -21.47 24.67
C ASP A 506 5.99 -22.00 23.24
N TRP A 507 5.78 -21.09 22.28
CA TRP A 507 5.77 -21.38 20.85
C TRP A 507 6.90 -20.68 20.09
N ILE A 508 7.50 -19.58 20.59
CA ILE A 508 8.58 -18.87 19.89
C ILE A 508 9.91 -18.90 20.66
N SER A 509 9.92 -18.39 21.90
CA SER A 509 11.02 -18.58 22.86
C SER A 509 10.77 -19.90 23.63
N PRO A 510 11.66 -20.43 24.49
CA PRO A 510 12.59 -19.73 25.38
C PRO A 510 14.08 -19.90 25.00
N TYR A 511 14.95 -19.38 25.87
CA TYR A 511 16.40 -19.31 25.69
C TYR A 511 17.19 -19.86 26.89
N ARG A 512 18.47 -20.17 26.68
CA ARG A 512 19.47 -20.27 27.76
C ARG A 512 20.58 -19.23 27.56
N LEU A 513 20.35 -18.03 28.08
CA LEU A 513 21.24 -16.88 27.88
C LEU A 513 22.15 -16.65 29.10
N THR A 514 23.44 -16.46 28.86
CA THR A 514 24.43 -16.12 29.89
C THR A 514 25.11 -14.79 29.55
N ALA A 515 25.05 -13.81 30.45
CA ALA A 515 25.76 -12.54 30.28
C ALA A 515 27.26 -12.80 30.50
N LEU A 516 28.12 -12.28 29.62
CA LEU A 516 29.57 -12.47 29.74
C LEU A 516 30.15 -11.60 30.86
N ASN A 517 29.61 -10.40 31.05
CA ASN A 517 29.97 -9.55 32.17
C ASN A 517 29.10 -9.90 33.40
N ASN A 518 29.52 -10.93 34.14
CA ASN A 518 28.77 -11.43 35.28
C ASN A 518 28.91 -10.50 36.50
N THR A 519 27.80 -9.90 36.94
CA THR A 519 27.77 -9.07 38.15
C THR A 519 27.04 -9.74 39.32
N ILE A 520 26.53 -10.97 39.15
CA ILE A 520 25.70 -11.67 40.15
C ILE A 520 26.12 -13.16 40.20
N ASN A 521 26.54 -13.63 41.37
CA ASN A 521 26.94 -15.03 41.53
C ASN A 521 25.71 -15.95 41.71
N ASN A 522 25.14 -16.43 40.61
CA ASN A 522 24.06 -17.42 40.63
C ASN A 522 24.63 -18.84 40.48
N PRO A 523 24.23 -19.81 41.33
CA PRO A 523 24.77 -21.16 41.29
C PRO A 523 24.10 -22.08 40.25
N ARG A 524 22.99 -21.66 39.62
CA ARG A 524 22.14 -22.52 38.78
C ARG A 524 21.88 -21.89 37.42
N LEU A 525 22.20 -22.63 36.36
CA LEU A 525 21.76 -22.34 35.00
C LEU A 525 20.28 -22.72 34.85
N PHE A 526 19.47 -21.80 34.32
CA PHE A 526 18.06 -22.03 34.02
C PHE A 526 17.66 -21.36 32.69
N THR A 527 16.53 -21.80 32.15
CA THR A 527 15.93 -21.26 30.93
C THR A 527 15.25 -19.91 31.21
N THR A 528 15.38 -18.95 30.31
CA THR A 528 14.80 -17.60 30.44
C THR A 528 13.95 -17.21 29.23
N GLY A 529 13.06 -16.23 29.41
CA GLY A 529 12.12 -15.79 28.37
C GLY A 529 10.84 -16.62 28.32
N ALA A 530 9.90 -16.22 27.46
CA ALA A 530 8.57 -16.84 27.32
C ALA A 530 7.87 -17.14 28.66
N ASN A 531 7.37 -18.34 28.91
CA ASN A 531 6.71 -18.74 30.15
C ASN A 531 7.72 -19.18 31.24
N HIS A 532 9.03 -18.98 31.04
CA HIS A 532 10.04 -19.44 31.99
C HIS A 532 10.43 -18.37 33.02
N GLY A 533 10.09 -18.59 34.29
CA GLY A 533 10.67 -17.96 35.47
C GLY A 533 11.98 -18.63 35.92
N THR A 534 12.51 -18.19 37.06
CA THR A 534 13.76 -18.75 37.63
C THR A 534 13.62 -20.21 38.09
N ASP A 535 12.39 -20.72 38.22
CA ASP A 535 12.11 -22.13 38.49
C ASP A 535 11.02 -22.66 37.54
N ASN A 536 11.40 -22.85 36.28
CA ASN A 536 10.49 -23.28 35.21
C ASN A 536 9.34 -22.29 35.02
N GLY A 537 8.08 -22.67 35.23
CA GLY A 537 6.94 -21.73 35.10
C GLY A 537 6.78 -20.78 36.28
N GLU A 538 7.56 -20.97 37.35
CA GLU A 538 7.38 -20.34 38.65
C GLU A 538 8.61 -19.49 39.06
N GLY A 539 8.55 -18.88 40.24
CA GLY A 539 9.66 -18.14 40.86
C GLY A 539 9.66 -16.67 40.49
N LEU A 540 10.83 -16.14 40.08
CA LEU A 540 10.96 -14.74 39.65
C LEU A 540 10.83 -14.64 38.13
N PRO A 541 10.18 -13.59 37.58
CA PRO A 541 10.15 -13.37 36.14
C PRO A 541 11.56 -13.17 35.57
N THR A 542 11.86 -13.82 34.45
CA THR A 542 13.14 -13.71 33.73
C THR A 542 13.04 -12.83 32.48
N ALA A 543 11.85 -12.36 32.16
CA ALA A 543 11.58 -11.42 31.08
C ALA A 543 10.48 -10.44 31.47
N ARG A 544 10.34 -9.38 30.68
CA ARG A 544 9.26 -8.40 30.79
C ARG A 544 8.68 -8.05 29.43
N ASN A 545 7.39 -7.79 29.40
CA ASN A 545 6.66 -7.30 28.22
C ASN A 545 7.11 -5.86 27.89
N GLY A 546 7.49 -5.63 26.64
CA GLY A 546 7.81 -4.30 26.10
C GLY A 546 6.65 -3.64 25.34
N GLY A 547 5.58 -4.40 25.07
CA GLY A 547 4.37 -3.95 24.39
C GLY A 547 3.98 -4.84 23.22
N ALA A 548 2.74 -4.69 22.78
CA ALA A 548 2.25 -5.29 21.54
C ALA A 548 1.36 -4.32 20.77
N ARG A 549 1.51 -4.33 19.45
CA ARG A 549 0.69 -3.58 18.49
C ARG A 549 0.06 -4.55 17.51
N ILE A 550 -1.12 -4.21 17.02
CA ILE A 550 -1.84 -4.98 16.00
C ILE A 550 -2.23 -4.04 14.87
N PHE A 551 -2.02 -4.48 13.65
CA PHE A 551 -2.30 -3.74 12.43
C PHE A 551 -3.22 -4.58 11.53
N VAL A 552 -4.23 -3.94 10.95
CA VAL A 552 -5.17 -4.53 10.00
C VAL A 552 -4.96 -3.81 8.68
N ASP A 553 -4.47 -4.52 7.66
CA ASP A 553 -4.05 -3.93 6.37
C ASP A 553 -3.17 -2.67 6.54
N ASP A 554 -2.12 -2.82 7.36
CA ASP A 554 -1.15 -1.77 7.73
C ASP A 554 -1.71 -0.61 8.59
N MET A 555 -2.94 -0.71 9.10
CA MET A 555 -3.53 0.27 10.04
C MET A 555 -3.55 -0.26 11.47
N GLU A 556 -2.98 0.47 12.43
CA GLU A 556 -2.99 0.05 13.84
C GLU A 556 -4.41 0.07 14.44
N LEU A 557 -4.77 -1.02 15.11
CA LEU A 557 -6.02 -1.18 15.84
C LEU A 557 -5.85 -0.70 17.29
N ARG A 558 -6.74 0.19 17.74
CA ARG A 558 -6.74 0.72 19.11
C ARG A 558 -7.57 -0.15 20.04
N ASP A 559 -7.43 0.10 21.33
CA ASP A 559 -8.19 -0.62 22.33
C ASP A 559 -9.71 -0.42 22.18
N GLY A 560 -10.48 -1.50 22.37
CA GLY A 560 -11.93 -1.55 22.19
C GLY A 560 -12.40 -1.65 20.73
N GLU A 561 -11.49 -1.73 19.77
CA GLU A 561 -11.84 -1.73 18.35
C GLU A 561 -11.83 -3.10 17.71
N THR A 562 -12.65 -3.21 16.65
CA THR A 562 -12.71 -4.35 15.73
C THR A 562 -12.61 -3.84 14.30
N ALA A 563 -11.84 -4.52 13.46
CA ALA A 563 -11.68 -4.18 12.04
C ALA A 563 -11.59 -5.44 11.16
N PHE A 564 -11.96 -5.27 9.89
CA PHE A 564 -11.91 -6.32 8.86
C PHE A 564 -10.66 -6.13 8.01
N ALA A 565 -9.96 -7.22 7.69
CA ALA A 565 -8.76 -7.21 6.84
C ALA A 565 -9.04 -7.90 5.50
N ARG A 566 -8.60 -7.27 4.41
CA ARG A 566 -8.63 -7.80 3.04
C ARG A 566 -7.41 -8.66 2.74
N GLU A 567 -6.26 -8.28 3.27
CA GLU A 567 -5.00 -8.95 2.96
C GLU A 567 -4.45 -9.68 4.18
N LYS A 568 -4.24 -8.96 5.29
CA LYS A 568 -3.48 -9.47 6.42
C LYS A 568 -3.76 -8.73 7.72
N VAL A 569 -3.51 -9.42 8.83
CA VAL A 569 -3.37 -8.82 10.15
C VAL A 569 -1.93 -9.00 10.60
N VAL A 570 -1.30 -7.97 11.17
CA VAL A 570 0.06 -8.02 11.67
C VAL A 570 0.05 -7.77 13.17
N ILE A 571 0.67 -8.61 13.97
CA ILE A 571 0.96 -8.33 15.37
C ILE A 571 2.47 -8.15 15.52
N GLU A 572 2.88 -7.06 16.16
CA GLU A 572 4.26 -6.80 16.54
C GLU A 572 4.37 -6.82 18.06
N THR A 573 5.26 -7.66 18.60
CA THR A 573 5.56 -7.74 20.03
C THR A 573 7.01 -7.39 20.28
N ILE A 574 7.26 -6.72 21.40
CA ILE A 574 8.60 -6.48 21.92
C ILE A 574 8.65 -7.03 23.34
N GLN A 575 9.73 -7.71 23.67
CA GLN A 575 9.99 -8.21 25.00
C GLN A 575 11.48 -8.13 25.32
N TYR A 576 11.78 -8.03 26.60
CA TYR A 576 13.14 -7.94 27.11
C TYR A 576 13.41 -9.13 28.01
N VAL A 577 14.47 -9.88 27.70
CA VAL A 577 14.86 -11.12 28.37
C VAL A 577 16.17 -10.90 29.11
N SER A 578 16.21 -11.32 30.37
CA SER A 578 17.43 -11.30 31.17
C SER A 578 18.22 -12.60 30.99
N CYS A 579 19.54 -12.49 31.00
CA CYS A 579 20.38 -13.66 31.21
C CYS A 579 20.16 -14.25 32.61
N TRP A 580 20.29 -15.58 32.74
CA TRP A 580 20.03 -16.26 34.02
C TRP A 580 20.98 -15.79 35.14
N ASN A 581 22.21 -15.39 34.79
CA ASN A 581 23.21 -14.82 35.71
C ASN A 581 23.13 -13.30 35.85
N ALA A 582 22.09 -12.66 35.32
CA ALA A 582 21.80 -11.24 35.46
C ALA A 582 20.58 -10.97 36.37
N ILE A 583 20.11 -11.99 37.10
CA ILE A 583 18.93 -11.95 37.98
C ILE A 583 19.36 -12.25 39.41
N ASN A 584 19.17 -11.33 40.35
CA ASN A 584 19.39 -11.60 41.77
C ASN A 584 18.22 -12.43 42.32
N LEU A 585 18.48 -13.69 42.66
CA LEU A 585 17.44 -14.63 43.11
C LEU A 585 16.84 -14.27 44.49
N SER A 586 17.52 -13.46 45.29
CA SER A 586 17.03 -13.03 46.61
C SER A 586 16.16 -11.78 46.56
N THR A 587 16.43 -10.86 45.63
CA THR A 587 15.72 -9.58 45.54
C THR A 587 14.81 -9.46 44.33
N GLY A 588 14.97 -10.32 43.32
CA GLY A 588 14.28 -10.20 42.03
C GLY A 588 14.85 -9.11 41.10
N ALA A 589 15.85 -8.35 41.56
CA ALA A 589 16.50 -7.33 40.74
C ALA A 589 17.19 -7.96 39.53
N LYS A 590 16.93 -7.43 38.34
CA LYS A 590 17.48 -7.93 37.08
C LYS A 590 17.69 -6.80 36.09
N ARG A 591 18.50 -7.04 35.06
CA ARG A 591 18.65 -6.15 33.90
C ARG A 591 18.32 -6.88 32.60
N ASP A 592 17.94 -6.12 31.58
CA ASP A 592 17.62 -6.66 30.27
C ASP A 592 18.91 -6.97 29.52
N SER A 593 19.03 -8.19 29.00
CA SER A 593 20.23 -8.66 28.30
C SER A 593 19.98 -8.88 26.81
N LEU A 594 18.76 -9.23 26.43
CA LEU A 594 18.34 -9.46 25.04
C LEU A 594 17.00 -8.77 24.79
N LYS A 595 16.87 -8.10 23.66
CA LYS A 595 15.59 -7.60 23.14
C LYS A 595 15.11 -8.56 22.05
N GLU A 596 13.94 -9.13 22.26
CA GLU A 596 13.26 -9.97 21.27
C GLU A 596 12.10 -9.18 20.65
N THR A 597 12.10 -9.10 19.32
CA THR A 597 11.04 -8.46 18.52
C THR A 597 10.43 -9.51 17.61
N ILE A 598 9.12 -9.72 17.72
CA ILE A 598 8.41 -10.74 16.94
C ILE A 598 7.34 -10.05 16.11
N LYS A 599 7.30 -10.38 14.82
CA LYS A 599 6.25 -9.98 13.91
C LYS A 599 5.49 -11.21 13.44
N TYR A 600 4.22 -11.28 13.81
CA TYR A 600 3.26 -12.28 13.33
C TYR A 600 2.48 -11.67 12.19
N THR A 601 2.63 -12.19 10.97
CA THR A 601 1.79 -11.82 9.82
C THR A 601 0.76 -12.92 9.59
N ILE A 602 -0.49 -12.60 9.89
CA ILE A 602 -1.62 -13.53 9.87
C ILE A 602 -2.44 -13.33 8.59
N THR A 603 -2.64 -14.44 7.89
CA THR A 603 -3.53 -14.58 6.74
C THR A 603 -4.45 -15.79 6.97
N PRO A 604 -5.48 -16.06 6.15
CA PRO A 604 -6.39 -17.17 6.42
C PRO A 604 -5.65 -18.51 6.54
N GLY A 605 -5.79 -19.12 7.71
CA GLY A 605 -5.16 -20.40 8.06
C GLY A 605 -3.65 -20.34 8.32
N ASN A 606 -3.00 -19.17 8.28
CA ASN A 606 -1.54 -19.09 8.33
C ASN A 606 -1.05 -17.93 9.22
N ILE A 607 -0.03 -18.21 10.03
CA ILE A 607 0.70 -17.24 10.85
C ILE A 607 2.18 -17.33 10.46
N ALA A 608 2.63 -16.41 9.63
CA ALA A 608 4.05 -16.25 9.34
C ALA A 608 4.72 -15.48 10.49
N VAL A 609 5.91 -15.93 10.90
CA VAL A 609 6.66 -15.39 12.02
C VAL A 609 8.00 -14.88 11.52
N SER A 610 8.28 -13.62 11.79
CA SER A 610 9.58 -12.98 11.63
C SER A 610 10.09 -12.62 13.03
N HIS A 611 11.31 -13.05 13.34
CA HIS A 611 11.87 -12.94 14.68
C HIS A 611 13.25 -12.32 14.64
N ASN A 612 13.46 -11.29 15.46
CA ASN A 612 14.76 -10.67 15.69
C ASN A 612 15.11 -10.72 17.17
N GLN A 613 16.31 -11.19 17.48
CA GLN A 613 16.90 -11.14 18.81
C GLN A 613 18.15 -10.27 18.76
N GLU A 614 18.15 -9.18 19.51
CA GLU A 614 19.23 -8.19 19.59
C GLU A 614 19.86 -8.24 20.99
N ALA A 615 21.18 -8.44 21.05
CA ALA A 615 21.92 -8.43 22.32
C ALA A 615 22.06 -6.99 22.84
N LEU A 616 21.63 -6.74 24.08
CA LEU A 616 21.77 -5.45 24.76
C LEU A 616 23.06 -5.35 25.58
N GLU A 617 23.67 -6.50 25.84
CA GLU A 617 25.00 -6.65 26.42
C GLU A 617 25.66 -7.87 25.79
N ASP A 618 26.98 -7.99 25.93
CA ASP A 618 27.71 -9.18 25.50
C ASP A 618 27.18 -10.42 26.22
N LEU A 619 26.70 -11.39 25.45
CA LEU A 619 26.06 -12.59 25.97
C LEU A 619 26.39 -13.84 25.15
N MET A 620 26.10 -14.99 25.75
CA MET A 620 26.19 -16.31 25.14
C MET A 620 24.81 -16.94 25.12
N ASN A 621 24.32 -17.28 23.93
CA ASN A 621 23.08 -18.05 23.76
C ASN A 621 23.43 -19.53 23.62
N LYS A 622 23.17 -20.33 24.66
CA LYS A 622 23.51 -21.76 24.68
C LYS A 622 22.48 -22.64 23.99
N ASP A 623 21.23 -22.21 23.98
CA ASP A 623 20.10 -22.98 23.49
C ASP A 623 18.96 -22.04 23.12
N TYR A 624 18.40 -22.26 21.94
CA TYR A 624 17.22 -21.56 21.48
C TYR A 624 16.26 -22.50 20.75
N GLY A 625 15.04 -22.59 21.31
CA GLY A 625 14.02 -23.57 20.91
C GLY A 625 13.14 -23.17 19.73
N GLY A 626 13.23 -21.92 19.25
CA GLY A 626 12.47 -21.42 18.09
C GLY A 626 10.98 -21.79 18.10
N LEU A 627 10.44 -22.01 16.90
CA LEU A 627 9.08 -22.51 16.72
C LEU A 627 8.85 -23.82 17.48
N GLN A 628 7.85 -23.81 18.34
CA GLN A 628 7.37 -24.92 19.15
C GLN A 628 5.86 -25.07 19.00
N SER A 629 5.30 -26.21 19.40
CA SER A 629 3.85 -26.38 19.50
C SER A 629 3.50 -27.40 20.58
N THR A 630 2.32 -27.25 21.18
CA THR A 630 1.73 -28.27 22.05
C THR A 630 1.01 -29.31 21.19
N LYS A 631 1.13 -30.60 21.54
CA LYS A 631 0.43 -31.70 20.87
C LYS A 631 -1.09 -31.47 20.83
N GLY A 632 -1.70 -31.11 21.96
CA GLY A 632 -3.05 -30.52 22.06
C GLY A 632 -4.08 -31.01 21.02
N ALA A 633 -4.65 -30.05 20.29
CA ALA A 633 -5.67 -30.28 19.25
C ALA A 633 -5.19 -31.02 17.97
N TRP A 634 -3.90 -31.38 17.89
CA TRP A 634 -3.25 -31.99 16.73
C TRP A 634 -2.44 -33.26 17.07
N GLY A 635 -2.56 -33.77 18.30
CA GLY A 635 -1.61 -34.70 18.89
C GLY A 635 -1.87 -36.19 18.70
N ASP A 636 -2.43 -36.65 17.58
CA ASP A 636 -2.55 -38.11 17.32
C ASP A 636 -1.37 -38.62 16.51
N LYS A 637 -0.92 -37.86 15.51
CA LYS A 637 0.22 -38.23 14.65
C LYS A 637 1.15 -37.07 14.41
N ILE A 638 2.45 -37.34 14.28
CA ILE A 638 3.47 -36.42 13.81
C ILE A 638 4.35 -37.08 12.75
N TYR A 639 4.75 -36.33 11.73
CA TYR A 639 5.76 -36.76 10.78
C TYR A 639 6.61 -35.58 10.27
N PHE A 640 7.79 -35.92 9.77
CA PHE A 640 8.76 -35.02 9.16
C PHE A 640 8.96 -35.44 7.70
N MET A 641 8.96 -34.48 6.78
CA MET A 641 9.22 -34.75 5.36
C MET A 641 10.69 -34.41 5.06
N ASP A 642 11.63 -35.24 5.54
CA ASP A 642 13.09 -34.99 5.50
C ASP A 642 13.90 -35.97 4.64
N ASP A 643 13.45 -37.21 4.43
CA ASP A 643 14.24 -38.27 3.82
C ASP A 643 13.52 -38.97 2.65
N PRO A 644 14.07 -39.05 1.43
CA PRO A 644 13.52 -39.81 0.31
C PRO A 644 13.41 -41.34 0.53
N ALA A 645 14.01 -41.90 1.58
CA ALA A 645 14.05 -43.35 1.82
C ALA A 645 12.89 -43.92 2.66
N ALA A 646 12.32 -43.16 3.62
CA ALA A 646 11.10 -43.57 4.33
C ALA A 646 10.50 -42.43 5.18
N PRO A 647 9.18 -42.18 5.13
CA PRO A 647 8.50 -41.39 6.14
C PRO A 647 8.44 -42.19 7.43
N ILE A 648 8.83 -41.58 8.53
CA ILE A 648 8.47 -42.12 9.84
C ILE A 648 7.28 -41.32 10.35
N VAL A 649 6.08 -41.88 10.22
CA VAL A 649 4.90 -41.39 10.94
C VAL A 649 4.94 -41.96 12.33
N TYR A 650 4.92 -41.06 13.31
CA TYR A 650 4.87 -41.44 14.70
C TYR A 650 3.45 -41.26 15.21
N ASP A 651 2.89 -42.32 15.76
CA ASP A 651 1.69 -42.24 16.58
C ASP A 651 2.08 -41.63 17.93
N ILE A 652 1.47 -40.50 18.24
CA ILE A 652 1.66 -39.77 19.49
C ILE A 652 0.37 -39.68 20.31
N SER A 653 -0.68 -40.42 19.91
CA SER A 653 -1.95 -40.47 20.61
C SER A 653 -1.79 -41.02 22.04
N GLY A 654 -2.40 -40.35 23.02
CA GLY A 654 -2.43 -40.81 24.42
C GLY A 654 -1.08 -40.82 25.18
N THR A 655 0.04 -40.42 24.57
CA THR A 655 1.35 -40.46 25.24
C THR A 655 1.62 -39.19 26.07
N ASN A 656 1.22 -39.22 27.35
CA ASN A 656 1.90 -38.43 28.40
C ASN A 656 3.27 -39.02 28.77
N THR A 657 3.57 -40.23 28.29
CA THR A 657 4.89 -40.83 28.39
C THR A 657 5.83 -40.08 27.46
N ALA A 658 6.92 -39.56 28.04
CA ALA A 658 8.01 -38.97 27.29
C ALA A 658 8.58 -40.01 26.32
N GLN A 659 8.08 -40.07 25.09
CA GLN A 659 8.84 -40.63 23.97
C GLN A 659 9.94 -39.62 23.66
N SER A 660 11.00 -39.65 24.47
CA SER A 660 12.15 -38.75 24.45
C SER A 660 13.05 -38.91 23.20
N SER A 661 12.53 -39.44 22.10
CA SER A 661 13.37 -39.97 21.01
C SER A 661 12.83 -39.76 19.60
N LEU A 662 11.65 -39.15 19.41
CA LEU A 662 11.20 -38.84 18.06
C LEU A 662 12.00 -37.65 17.52
N LYS A 663 12.82 -37.94 16.52
CA LYS A 663 13.81 -37.05 15.94
C LYS A 663 13.68 -37.11 14.43
N ALA A 664 13.78 -35.96 13.78
CA ALA A 664 14.04 -35.93 12.35
C ALA A 664 15.45 -36.48 12.08
N ASN A 665 15.60 -37.29 11.04
CA ASN A 665 16.88 -37.87 10.62
C ASN A 665 17.68 -36.89 9.76
N GLY A 666 17.00 -35.98 9.05
CA GLY A 666 17.60 -34.91 8.28
C GLY A 666 17.17 -33.52 8.75
N LEU A 667 17.30 -32.53 7.86
CA LEU A 667 16.78 -31.17 8.05
C LEU A 667 15.43 -31.03 7.32
N PRO A 668 14.30 -31.46 7.89
CA PRO A 668 12.99 -31.27 7.28
C PRO A 668 12.70 -29.78 7.06
N GLU A 669 12.02 -29.48 5.96
CA GLU A 669 11.45 -28.14 5.74
C GLU A 669 10.29 -27.81 6.69
N ARG A 670 9.58 -28.84 7.16
CA ARG A 670 8.38 -28.70 7.99
C ARG A 670 8.14 -29.93 8.86
N TRP A 671 7.37 -29.76 9.91
CA TRP A 671 6.68 -30.86 10.59
C TRP A 671 5.17 -30.72 10.46
N VAL A 672 4.50 -31.86 10.42
CA VAL A 672 3.05 -31.94 10.31
C VAL A 672 2.53 -32.74 11.50
N THR A 673 1.51 -32.19 12.16
CA THR A 673 0.78 -32.84 13.24
C THR A 673 -0.69 -32.90 12.89
N LYS A 674 -1.38 -33.97 13.30
CA LYS A 674 -2.81 -34.10 13.08
C LYS A 674 -3.51 -34.90 14.16
N LYS A 675 -4.76 -34.53 14.41
CA LYS A 675 -5.69 -35.24 15.30
C LYS A 675 -7.10 -35.10 14.75
N GLY A 676 -7.75 -36.25 14.54
CA GLY A 676 -8.95 -36.32 13.71
C GLY A 676 -8.73 -35.60 12.36
N GLY A 677 -9.59 -34.63 12.05
CA GLY A 677 -9.48 -33.82 10.83
C GLY A 677 -8.64 -32.54 10.97
N ASN A 678 -8.10 -32.21 12.15
CA ASN A 678 -7.31 -30.98 12.35
C ASN A 678 -5.84 -31.23 12.00
N VAL A 679 -5.24 -30.33 11.23
CA VAL A 679 -3.83 -30.37 10.83
C VAL A 679 -3.13 -29.09 11.24
N LEU A 680 -1.96 -29.20 11.87
CA LEU A 680 -1.04 -28.12 12.16
C LEU A 680 0.30 -28.42 11.48
N VAL A 681 0.73 -27.47 10.65
CA VAL A 681 2.01 -27.52 9.96
C VAL A 681 2.87 -26.38 10.46
N ALA A 682 4.14 -26.64 10.73
CA ALA A 682 5.09 -25.58 11.04
C ALA A 682 6.39 -25.76 10.28
N TYR A 683 7.01 -24.64 9.93
CA TYR A 683 8.15 -24.58 9.01
C TYR A 683 9.10 -23.47 9.39
N PHE A 684 10.37 -23.62 9.00
CA PHE A 684 11.36 -22.56 8.98
C PHE A 684 11.76 -22.26 7.54
N ASP A 685 12.04 -21.00 7.25
CA ASP A 685 12.72 -20.62 6.03
C ASP A 685 14.22 -20.93 6.17
N LYS A 686 14.69 -21.91 5.41
CA LYS A 686 16.08 -22.39 5.49
C LYS A 686 17.08 -21.44 4.85
N GLU A 687 16.63 -20.46 4.08
CA GLU A 687 17.51 -19.50 3.40
C GLU A 687 17.79 -18.27 4.27
N ILE A 688 17.07 -18.12 5.39
CA ILE A 688 17.06 -16.89 6.18
C ILE A 688 17.54 -17.13 7.62
N GLY A 689 18.71 -16.57 7.92
CA GLY A 689 19.25 -16.48 9.28
C GLY A 689 19.33 -17.83 9.98
N LEU A 690 18.85 -17.93 11.24
CA LEU A 690 18.92 -19.17 12.02
C LEU A 690 18.07 -20.31 11.45
N GLY A 691 17.16 -20.06 10.50
CA GLY A 691 16.35 -21.09 9.88
C GLY A 691 17.16 -22.10 9.07
N ASN A 692 18.39 -21.74 8.66
CA ASN A 692 19.36 -22.66 8.06
C ASN A 692 19.95 -23.67 9.07
N ARG A 693 19.71 -23.45 10.37
CA ARG A 693 20.13 -24.29 11.50
C ARG A 693 21.65 -24.51 11.60
N GLN A 694 22.45 -23.56 11.13
CA GLN A 694 23.92 -23.62 11.16
C GLN A 694 24.54 -23.78 12.56
N TYR A 695 23.75 -23.55 13.63
CA TYR A 695 24.18 -23.70 15.02
C TYR A 695 23.53 -24.89 15.74
N VAL A 696 22.95 -25.82 14.99
CA VAL A 696 22.53 -27.13 15.51
C VAL A 696 23.58 -28.16 15.09
N ASN A 697 24.13 -28.90 16.05
CA ASN A 697 25.13 -29.94 15.78
C ASN A 697 24.54 -31.03 14.86
N ASP A 698 25.31 -31.53 13.89
CA ASP A 698 24.89 -32.60 12.97
C ASP A 698 24.48 -33.90 13.69
N THR A 699 24.98 -34.12 14.90
CA THR A 699 24.61 -35.26 15.77
C THR A 699 23.29 -35.06 16.51
N GLU A 700 22.68 -33.88 16.42
CA GLU A 700 21.49 -33.48 17.15
C GLU A 700 20.32 -33.29 16.18
N SER A 701 19.12 -33.66 16.64
CA SER A 701 17.97 -33.56 15.76
C SER A 701 17.41 -32.14 15.73
N PRO A 702 17.18 -31.58 14.53
CA PRO A 702 16.64 -30.24 14.37
C PRO A 702 15.18 -30.14 14.85
N LEU A 703 14.43 -31.24 14.80
CA LEU A 703 13.05 -31.30 15.27
C LEU A 703 12.89 -32.49 16.21
N TYR A 704 12.32 -32.26 17.38
CA TYR A 704 12.10 -33.32 18.35
C TYR A 704 10.85 -33.11 19.18
N THR A 705 10.39 -34.17 19.84
CA THR A 705 9.26 -34.10 20.77
C THR A 705 9.68 -34.47 22.19
N THR A 706 9.05 -33.84 23.18
CA THR A 706 9.17 -34.23 24.60
C THR A 706 7.90 -33.90 25.35
N GLY A 707 7.40 -34.87 26.13
CA GLY A 707 6.13 -34.76 26.85
C GLY A 707 5.00 -34.35 25.91
N THR A 708 4.39 -33.19 26.17
CA THR A 708 3.27 -32.63 25.42
C THR A 708 3.68 -31.64 24.34
N LYS A 709 4.98 -31.50 24.04
CA LYS A 709 5.51 -30.46 23.14
C LYS A 709 6.33 -31.03 21.98
N ILE A 710 6.40 -30.22 20.94
CA ILE A 710 7.24 -30.37 19.76
C ILE A 710 8.11 -29.14 19.64
N TYR A 711 9.38 -29.32 19.28
CA TYR A 711 10.40 -28.28 19.29
C TYR A 711 11.15 -28.20 17.97
N GLY A 712 11.40 -26.97 17.53
CA GLY A 712 12.23 -26.67 16.37
C GLY A 712 13.52 -25.96 16.74
N ARG A 713 14.56 -26.71 17.08
CA ARG A 713 15.85 -26.17 17.54
C ARG A 713 16.50 -25.29 16.47
N LEU A 714 16.98 -24.14 16.92
CA LEU A 714 17.74 -23.18 16.10
C LEU A 714 19.18 -22.99 16.60
N ILE A 715 19.42 -23.18 17.90
CA ILE A 715 20.77 -23.18 18.50
C ILE A 715 20.86 -24.36 19.45
N TRP A 716 21.79 -25.30 19.17
CA TRP A 716 22.14 -26.42 20.03
C TRP A 716 23.47 -27.05 19.57
N ASN A 717 24.60 -26.46 19.98
CA ASN A 717 25.94 -26.88 19.56
C ASN A 717 26.91 -27.19 20.72
N GLY A 718 26.41 -27.28 21.96
CA GLY A 718 27.20 -27.53 23.18
C GLY A 718 27.98 -26.31 23.69
N ASN A 719 28.57 -25.51 22.79
CA ASN A 719 29.40 -24.35 23.13
C ASN A 719 28.59 -23.05 23.29
N GLY A 720 27.39 -23.00 22.71
CA GLY A 720 26.61 -21.77 22.53
C GLY A 720 27.11 -20.91 21.38
N VAL A 721 26.43 -19.79 21.16
CA VAL A 721 26.80 -18.77 20.19
C VAL A 721 26.93 -17.44 20.92
N MET A 722 28.08 -16.79 20.77
CA MET A 722 28.33 -15.46 21.33
C MET A 722 27.58 -14.41 20.51
N MET A 723 26.99 -13.44 21.21
CA MET A 723 26.45 -12.22 20.62
C MET A 723 27.05 -11.04 21.37
N ARG A 724 27.70 -10.13 20.65
CA ARG A 724 28.17 -8.86 21.20
C ARG A 724 27.02 -7.87 21.32
N ALA A 725 27.13 -6.89 22.21
CA ALA A 725 26.15 -5.82 22.32
C ALA A 725 25.89 -5.15 20.96
N GLY A 726 24.62 -5.03 20.58
CA GLY A 726 24.15 -4.54 19.29
C GLY A 726 24.08 -5.59 18.17
N GLU A 727 24.68 -6.78 18.33
CA GLU A 727 24.52 -7.86 17.35
C GLU A 727 23.12 -8.46 17.42
N SER A 728 22.63 -8.91 16.25
CA SER A 728 21.32 -9.52 16.14
C SER A 728 21.36 -10.85 15.39
N PHE A 729 20.51 -11.78 15.82
CA PHE A 729 20.14 -12.93 15.00
C PHE A 729 18.69 -12.83 14.56
N TYR A 730 18.43 -13.36 13.38
CA TYR A 730 17.13 -13.29 12.72
C TYR A 730 16.73 -14.67 12.21
N TRP A 731 15.43 -14.96 12.13
CA TRP A 731 14.90 -16.08 11.36
C TRP A 731 13.45 -15.83 10.96
N VAL A 732 13.00 -16.60 9.96
CA VAL A 732 11.61 -16.61 9.48
C VAL A 732 11.07 -18.03 9.51
N GLY A 733 9.79 -18.16 9.83
CA GLY A 733 9.06 -19.43 9.78
C GLY A 733 7.58 -19.19 9.93
N GLY A 734 6.84 -20.19 10.40
CA GLY A 734 5.43 -19.98 10.71
C GLY A 734 4.64 -21.24 10.99
N TYR A 735 3.35 -21.03 11.18
CA TYR A 735 2.34 -22.06 11.41
C TYR A 735 1.25 -21.99 10.35
N THR A 736 0.72 -23.15 9.98
CA THR A 736 -0.51 -23.27 9.20
C THR A 736 -1.49 -24.14 9.96
N PHE A 737 -2.69 -23.61 10.16
CA PHE A 737 -3.83 -24.27 10.77
C PHE A 737 -4.85 -24.57 9.68
N THR A 738 -5.16 -25.84 9.49
CA THR A 738 -6.10 -26.24 8.44
C THR A 738 -6.86 -27.52 8.79
N LYS A 739 -7.97 -27.77 8.10
CA LYS A 739 -8.60 -29.09 8.05
C LYS A 739 -7.92 -29.94 6.98
N GLY A 740 -7.71 -31.22 7.27
CA GLY A 740 -7.24 -32.18 6.27
C GLY A 740 -8.19 -32.24 5.08
N LEU A 741 -7.65 -32.15 3.88
CA LEU A 741 -8.37 -32.36 2.63
C LEU A 741 -8.51 -33.84 2.36
N ASN A 742 -9.62 -34.22 1.74
CA ASN A 742 -9.85 -35.61 1.36
C ASN A 742 -8.99 -35.98 0.13
N CYS A 743 -8.06 -36.91 0.32
CA CYS A 743 -7.27 -37.51 -0.74
C CYS A 743 -7.04 -38.99 -0.38
N PRO A 744 -7.88 -39.92 -0.86
CA PRO A 744 -7.76 -41.33 -0.52
C PRO A 744 -6.35 -41.88 -0.75
N GLY A 745 -5.79 -42.61 0.22
CA GLY A 745 -4.45 -43.18 0.13
C GLY A 745 -3.29 -42.23 0.43
N ALA A 746 -3.52 -40.91 0.50
CA ALA A 746 -2.53 -39.98 1.05
C ALA A 746 -2.49 -40.12 2.58
N GLU A 747 -1.33 -39.88 3.18
CA GLU A 747 -1.24 -39.71 4.65
C GLU A 747 -2.02 -38.48 5.05
N THR A 748 -1.80 -37.37 4.34
CA THR A 748 -2.49 -36.11 4.61
C THR A 748 -2.38 -35.16 3.43
N ALA A 749 -3.48 -34.46 3.17
CA ALA A 749 -3.54 -33.39 2.20
C ALA A 749 -4.06 -32.12 2.89
N TYR A 750 -3.53 -30.97 2.53
CA TYR A 750 -3.79 -29.72 3.23
C TYR A 750 -3.42 -28.50 2.37
N LYS A 751 -3.75 -27.32 2.88
CA LYS A 751 -3.41 -26.03 2.29
C LYS A 751 -2.36 -25.35 3.16
N ILE A 752 -1.33 -24.77 2.54
CA ILE A 752 -0.39 -23.82 3.16
C ILE A 752 -0.41 -22.51 2.37
N ARG A 753 0.21 -21.46 2.92
CA ARG A 753 0.57 -20.26 2.16
C ARG A 753 2.09 -20.15 2.09
N ASN A 754 2.62 -19.94 0.89
CA ASN A 754 4.05 -19.70 0.71
C ASN A 754 4.42 -18.27 1.12
N HIS A 755 5.71 -17.94 1.12
CA HIS A 755 6.23 -16.61 1.50
C HIS A 755 5.70 -15.45 0.62
N GLY A 756 5.04 -15.76 -0.52
CA GLY A 756 4.33 -14.79 -1.37
C GLY A 756 2.82 -14.71 -1.12
N GLY A 757 2.30 -15.36 -0.07
CA GLY A 757 0.89 -15.34 0.29
C GLY A 757 -0.03 -16.19 -0.60
N LYS A 758 0.49 -16.89 -1.61
CA LYS A 758 -0.31 -17.73 -2.52
C LYS A 758 -0.74 -19.01 -1.82
N LYS A 759 -2.00 -19.42 -2.05
CA LYS A 759 -2.55 -20.70 -1.60
C LYS A 759 -1.83 -21.84 -2.32
N VAL A 760 -1.20 -22.72 -1.56
CA VAL A 760 -0.51 -23.91 -2.05
C VAL A 760 -1.19 -25.14 -1.47
N TYR A 761 -1.53 -26.09 -2.33
CA TYR A 761 -1.99 -27.41 -1.94
C TYR A 761 -0.80 -28.33 -1.75
N VAL A 762 -0.84 -29.13 -0.67
CA VAL A 762 0.20 -30.09 -0.32
C VAL A 762 -0.45 -31.45 -0.12
N VAL A 763 0.17 -32.50 -0.67
CA VAL A 763 -0.26 -33.89 -0.49
C VAL A 763 0.95 -34.75 -0.16
N ASP A 764 0.88 -35.41 1.00
CA ASP A 764 1.93 -36.28 1.51
C ASP A 764 1.47 -37.73 1.43
N PHE A 765 2.26 -38.58 0.76
CA PHE A 765 2.03 -40.02 0.64
C PHE A 765 3.12 -40.77 1.39
N ASN A 766 2.72 -41.74 2.20
CA ASN A 766 3.65 -42.66 2.84
C ASN A 766 3.73 -44.02 2.17
N ASN A 767 2.66 -44.39 1.48
CA ASN A 767 2.51 -45.66 0.80
C ASN A 767 2.05 -45.40 -0.63
N ALA A 768 2.11 -46.43 -1.46
CA ALA A 768 1.58 -46.36 -2.81
C ALA A 768 0.06 -46.08 -2.79
N ALA A 769 -0.40 -45.24 -3.71
CA ALA A 769 -1.81 -44.93 -3.92
C ALA A 769 -2.07 -44.82 -5.42
N THR A 770 -3.02 -45.60 -5.94
CA THR A 770 -3.30 -45.68 -7.37
C THR A 770 -4.56 -44.90 -7.73
N SER A 771 -4.46 -43.95 -8.68
CA SER A 771 -5.60 -43.20 -9.23
C SER A 771 -6.52 -42.57 -8.18
N THR A 772 -5.92 -41.85 -7.22
CA THR A 772 -6.67 -41.09 -6.21
C THR A 772 -7.05 -39.70 -6.71
N TYR A 773 -8.06 -39.10 -6.08
CA TYR A 773 -8.53 -37.76 -6.38
C TYR A 773 -8.49 -36.89 -5.13
N LEU A 774 -7.62 -35.89 -5.13
CA LEU A 774 -7.61 -34.84 -4.13
C LEU A 774 -8.83 -33.94 -4.31
N GLN A 775 -9.66 -33.85 -3.29
CA GLN A 775 -10.75 -32.87 -3.20
C GLN A 775 -10.17 -31.51 -2.81
N VAL A 776 -10.05 -30.62 -3.79
CA VAL A 776 -9.68 -29.22 -3.59
C VAL A 776 -10.90 -28.37 -3.28
N ASP A 777 -10.71 -27.08 -2.98
CA ASP A 777 -11.82 -26.14 -2.81
C ASP A 777 -12.69 -26.11 -4.09
N PRO A 778 -14.04 -26.14 -4.00
CA PRO A 778 -14.90 -26.18 -5.20
C PRO A 778 -14.67 -25.03 -6.19
N THR A 779 -14.22 -23.87 -5.69
CA THR A 779 -13.83 -22.72 -6.53
C THR A 779 -12.64 -23.00 -7.44
N ASP A 780 -11.89 -24.07 -7.19
CA ASP A 780 -10.70 -24.47 -7.94
C ASP A 780 -10.96 -25.63 -8.91
N PHE A 781 -12.19 -26.12 -8.99
CA PHE A 781 -12.59 -27.07 -10.01
C PHE A 781 -12.47 -26.46 -11.41
N ASN A 782 -12.16 -27.31 -12.37
CA ASN A 782 -12.01 -26.98 -13.79
C ASN A 782 -10.88 -25.99 -14.10
N LYS A 783 -9.85 -25.94 -13.24
CA LYS A 783 -8.65 -25.10 -13.40
C LYS A 783 -7.39 -25.92 -13.59
N LYS A 784 -6.39 -25.32 -14.26
CA LYS A 784 -5.05 -25.90 -14.39
C LYS A 784 -4.25 -25.71 -13.12
N ILE A 785 -3.31 -26.63 -12.87
CA ILE A 785 -2.36 -26.48 -11.77
C ILE A 785 -0.98 -26.07 -12.28
N THR A 786 -0.22 -25.43 -11.40
CA THR A 786 1.22 -25.24 -11.54
C THR A 786 1.90 -26.00 -10.40
N VAL A 787 2.63 -27.06 -10.74
CA VAL A 787 3.41 -27.85 -9.79
C VAL A 787 4.60 -27.00 -9.30
N ILE A 788 4.70 -26.85 -7.98
CA ILE A 788 5.84 -26.20 -7.33
C ILE A 788 6.93 -27.22 -7.05
N GLU A 789 6.54 -28.37 -6.48
CA GLU A 789 7.45 -29.42 -6.09
C GLU A 789 6.74 -30.77 -6.18
N LYS A 790 7.46 -31.80 -6.61
CA LYS A 790 6.92 -33.15 -6.75
C LYS A 790 8.02 -34.20 -6.63
N SER A 791 7.84 -35.19 -5.77
CA SER A 791 8.73 -36.35 -5.72
C SER A 791 8.66 -37.18 -7.01
N SER A 792 9.72 -37.94 -7.29
CA SER A 792 9.79 -38.84 -8.46
C SER A 792 8.74 -39.95 -8.42
N SER A 793 8.32 -40.36 -7.21
CA SER A 793 7.28 -41.36 -6.94
C SER A 793 5.86 -40.89 -7.26
N ILE A 794 5.64 -39.58 -7.51
CA ILE A 794 4.31 -39.01 -7.73
C ILE A 794 4.07 -38.78 -9.22
N THR A 795 2.90 -39.20 -9.72
CA THR A 795 2.34 -38.75 -10.99
C THR A 795 1.06 -37.95 -10.74
N VAL A 796 0.85 -36.89 -11.51
CA VAL A 796 -0.25 -35.94 -11.28
C VAL A 796 -0.74 -35.37 -12.60
N ASP A 797 -2.05 -35.21 -12.74
CA ASP A 797 -2.66 -34.52 -13.87
C ASP A 797 -2.40 -33.00 -13.78
N ASN A 798 -2.39 -32.30 -14.90
CA ASN A 798 -2.19 -30.83 -14.91
C ASN A 798 -3.50 -30.03 -14.76
N TYR A 799 -4.63 -30.71 -14.48
CA TYR A 799 -5.96 -30.13 -14.47
C TYR A 799 -6.83 -30.74 -13.36
N ILE A 800 -7.60 -29.88 -12.69
CA ILE A 800 -8.54 -30.27 -11.63
C ILE A 800 -9.90 -30.49 -12.27
N SER A 801 -10.40 -31.72 -12.21
CA SER A 801 -11.76 -32.03 -12.67
C SER A 801 -12.79 -31.72 -11.58
N ALA A 802 -14.08 -31.85 -11.90
CA ALA A 802 -15.15 -31.83 -10.89
C ALA A 802 -15.03 -32.98 -9.85
N LYS A 803 -14.24 -34.03 -10.13
CA LYS A 803 -13.92 -35.08 -9.16
C LYS A 803 -12.71 -34.74 -8.28
N GLY A 804 -12.04 -33.62 -8.53
CA GLY A 804 -10.76 -33.26 -7.91
C GLY A 804 -9.55 -33.44 -8.83
N LEU A 805 -8.36 -33.27 -8.25
CA LEU A 805 -7.07 -33.46 -8.93
C LEU A 805 -6.66 -34.94 -8.87
N LYS A 806 -6.46 -35.56 -10.04
CA LYS A 806 -6.02 -36.95 -10.12
C LYS A 806 -4.52 -37.05 -9.83
N ILE A 807 -4.17 -37.90 -8.87
CA ILE A 807 -2.81 -38.13 -8.40
C ILE A 807 -2.58 -39.64 -8.27
N SER A 808 -1.35 -40.11 -8.48
CA SER A 808 -0.92 -41.43 -8.04
C SER A 808 0.47 -41.34 -7.39
N ALA A 809 0.72 -42.22 -6.43
CA ALA A 809 2.00 -42.36 -5.75
C ALA A 809 2.45 -43.82 -5.86
N SER A 810 3.69 -44.08 -6.29
CA SER A 810 4.28 -45.43 -6.27
C SER A 810 4.85 -45.81 -4.90
N GLY A 811 4.88 -44.88 -3.95
CA GLY A 811 5.44 -45.05 -2.61
C GLY A 811 5.49 -43.71 -1.87
N TYR A 812 6.48 -43.54 -1.01
CA TYR A 812 6.70 -42.29 -0.29
C TYR A 812 6.96 -41.11 -1.24
N GLY A 813 6.31 -39.99 -1.00
CA GLY A 813 6.54 -38.76 -1.75
C GLY A 813 5.59 -37.64 -1.41
N GLN A 814 5.91 -36.45 -1.88
CA GLN A 814 5.08 -35.27 -1.72
C GLN A 814 4.78 -34.58 -3.05
N LEU A 815 3.67 -33.85 -3.06
CA LEU A 815 3.28 -32.94 -4.11
C LEU A 815 2.92 -31.58 -3.50
N LYS A 816 3.47 -30.50 -4.07
CA LYS A 816 3.07 -29.11 -3.82
C LYS A 816 2.66 -28.45 -5.12
N PHE A 817 1.51 -27.78 -5.14
CA PHE A 817 1.05 -27.07 -6.34
C PHE A 817 0.18 -25.86 -6.02
N THR A 818 0.06 -24.97 -7.00
CA THR A 818 -0.89 -23.85 -7.02
C THR A 818 -1.92 -24.07 -8.12
N VAL A 819 -3.05 -23.37 -8.03
CA VAL A 819 -4.12 -23.39 -9.04
C VAL A 819 -4.09 -22.06 -9.79
N ASN A 820 -4.15 -22.13 -11.12
CA ASN A 820 -4.06 -20.97 -12.03
C ASN A 820 -5.40 -20.29 -12.25
#